data_AF-A0A814N7E8-F1
#
_entry.id   AF-A0A814N7E8-F1
#
_cell.length_a   1.000
_cell.length_b   1.000
_cell.length_c   1.000
_cell.angle_alpha   90.00
_cell.angle_beta   90.00
_cell.angle_gamma   90.00
#
_symmetry.space_group_name_H-M   'P 1'
#
loop_
_entity.id
_entity.type
_entity.pdbx_description
1 polymer ?
#
loop_
_entity_poly.entity_id
_entity_poly.type
_entity_poly.pdbx_seq_one_letter_code
_entity_poly.pdbx_strand_id
1 'polypeptide(L)'
;MGDFNNVSAMIRALKEGGNLAALTGGDPHNLHSGRRGAWKAKLKHYAKQINSSSQRSLFIFKKNNWIRKRANDVIEWNPFEYMVLLTIIANCIVLALEEHLPHDDKTTLARSLEKTEIYFIGIFCFEAALKIIALGFVLHEGSYLRSLWNVMDFVVVVTGLATISIKKNSSFDLRTLRAVRVLRPLKLVSGIPSLQVVLKSILKAMAPLFQIALLVLFAIIIFAIIGLELYSGVFHTTCFYANRTAADSDSEELIYKGDDHQSTTCGIPGEPVWGWLNIKLGVNTCNIPNESLVCREYWKGPNEGITSFDNIGFAMLTVFQCITMEGWTQVLYWTNDAVGTLFNWLYFVPLIILGSFFMLNLVLGVLSGEFAKERERVENRRAFLKIRRQQQIEREYNNYIEWINRAEDVILNEERTTEQERRAIHEARKYAQLKKTRHNRAGKQHSVDDDEEDIDNAFNRGRGTDIERQDRPRTFMRRWHIQQRVIKSKIRILVKTQAFYWTVIVLVFLNTACVAIEHHNQNQFLTDFLYIAEFVFLGLFVFEMLFKMYGLGVNQYFASSFNIFDFVVIFGSIFEVVWTYFHPEESFGVSVLRSLRLLRIFKVTRHWASLRNLVVSLLSSMRSIVSLLFLLFLFILIFALLGMQLFGGDEYQQYQDATAEEEGEGMEGEEEEHA
;
A
#
# COMPACT_ATOMS: atom_id res chain seq x y z
N MET A 1 -41.51 7.19 40.59
CA MET A 1 -42.21 5.99 40.08
C MET A 1 -43.44 6.30 39.21
N GLY A 2 -44.00 7.53 39.23
CA GLY A 2 -45.17 7.90 38.43
C GLY A 2 -44.95 8.06 36.91
N ASP A 3 -43.75 8.47 36.46
CA ASP A 3 -43.52 8.75 35.02
C ASP A 3 -43.26 7.50 34.16
N PHE A 4 -42.88 6.37 34.75
CA PHE A 4 -42.57 5.15 33.99
C PHE A 4 -43.83 4.38 33.55
N ASN A 5 -44.89 4.44 34.35
CA ASN A 5 -46.16 3.76 34.02
C ASN A 5 -46.90 4.46 32.88
N ASN A 6 -46.81 5.79 32.78
CA ASN A 6 -47.38 6.54 31.66
C ASN A 6 -46.68 6.23 30.34
N VAL A 7 -45.36 6.07 30.33
CA VAL A 7 -44.61 5.74 29.10
C VAL A 7 -44.89 4.31 28.63
N SER A 8 -45.04 3.35 29.55
CA SER A 8 -45.39 1.97 29.21
C SER A 8 -46.82 1.83 28.65
N ALA A 9 -47.78 2.56 29.23
CA ALA A 9 -49.15 2.61 28.73
C ALA A 9 -49.25 3.27 27.34
N MET A 10 -48.46 4.32 27.10
CA MET A 10 -48.44 5.05 25.82
C MET A 10 -47.79 4.24 24.68
N ILE A 11 -46.81 3.39 24.99
CA ILE A 11 -46.22 2.45 24.01
C ILE A 11 -47.17 1.29 23.70
N ARG A 12 -47.99 0.86 24.67
CA ARG A 12 -49.01 -0.18 24.46
C ARG A 12 -50.14 0.33 23.54
N ALA A 13 -50.58 1.57 23.74
CA ALA A 13 -51.56 2.25 22.88
C ALA A 13 -51.07 2.44 21.42
N LEU A 14 -49.77 2.68 21.21
CA LEU A 14 -49.16 2.79 19.88
C LEU A 14 -49.02 1.43 19.16
N LYS A 15 -49.02 0.32 19.90
CA LYS A 15 -48.89 -1.04 19.34
C LYS A 15 -50.24 -1.64 18.91
N GLU A 16 -51.34 -1.11 19.45
CA GLU A 16 -52.71 -1.57 19.17
C GLU A 16 -53.45 -0.70 18.13
N GLY A 17 -52.77 0.27 17.49
CA GLY A 17 -53.33 1.04 16.38
C GLY A 17 -54.37 2.09 16.77
N GLY A 18 -54.41 2.53 18.03
CA GLY A 18 -55.35 3.55 18.52
C GLY A 18 -55.02 4.98 18.03
N ASN A 19 -56.07 5.71 17.64
CA ASN A 19 -55.99 7.07 17.10
C ASN A 19 -55.50 8.09 18.17
N LEU A 20 -54.44 8.83 17.84
CA LEU A 20 -53.68 9.71 18.76
C LEU A 20 -54.36 11.08 19.03
N ALA A 21 -55.68 11.16 18.93
CA ALA A 21 -56.44 12.41 19.11
C ALA A 21 -57.04 12.57 20.52
N ALA A 22 -57.08 11.51 21.33
CA ALA A 22 -57.78 11.53 22.62
C ALA A 22 -56.92 11.92 23.84
N LEU A 23 -55.60 12.15 23.68
CA LEU A 23 -54.68 12.30 24.83
C LEU A 23 -53.93 13.64 24.91
N THR A 24 -54.14 14.55 23.97
CA THR A 24 -53.63 15.92 24.06
C THR A 24 -54.75 16.87 23.60
N GLY A 25 -55.46 17.49 24.55
CA GLY A 25 -56.47 18.50 24.25
C GLY A 25 -55.82 19.77 23.66
N GLY A 26 -55.49 19.73 22.37
CA GLY A 26 -54.87 20.84 21.65
C GLY A 26 -54.74 20.57 20.15
N ASP A 27 -55.17 21.56 19.37
CA ASP A 27 -55.34 21.58 17.91
C ASP A 27 -54.03 21.27 17.12
N PRO A 28 -54.04 20.45 16.04
CA PRO A 28 -52.83 19.87 15.45
C PRO A 28 -52.09 20.79 14.46
N HIS A 29 -52.51 22.05 14.30
CA HIS A 29 -51.98 22.95 13.26
C HIS A 29 -50.70 23.71 13.61
N ASN A 30 -50.13 23.56 14.82
CA ASN A 30 -49.03 24.43 15.28
C ASN A 30 -47.79 23.70 15.85
N LEU A 31 -47.25 22.72 15.13
CA LEU A 31 -45.96 22.11 15.50
C LEU A 31 -44.94 22.14 14.34
N HIS A 32 -44.02 23.11 14.41
CA HIS A 32 -42.87 23.29 13.53
C HIS A 32 -42.11 21.98 13.25
N SER A 33 -41.83 21.74 11.96
CA SER A 33 -41.20 20.52 11.41
C SER A 33 -39.84 20.16 12.02
N GLY A 34 -39.11 21.14 12.58
CA GLY A 34 -37.82 20.92 13.24
C GLY A 34 -37.88 20.10 14.54
N ARG A 35 -39.00 20.13 15.28
CA ARG A 35 -39.12 19.39 16.55
C ARG A 35 -39.42 17.89 16.34
N ARG A 36 -40.13 17.50 15.28
CA ARG A 36 -40.45 16.07 15.01
C ARG A 36 -39.20 15.22 14.73
N GLY A 37 -38.19 15.78 14.06
CA GLY A 37 -36.90 15.12 13.82
C GLY A 37 -36.09 14.90 15.09
N ALA A 38 -36.01 15.92 15.94
CA ALA A 38 -35.30 15.85 17.23
C ALA A 38 -35.95 14.86 18.21
N TRP A 39 -37.28 14.77 18.22
CA TRP A 39 -38.03 13.81 19.04
C TRP A 39 -37.87 12.36 18.56
N LYS A 40 -37.91 12.10 17.24
CA LYS A 40 -37.60 10.77 16.67
C LYS A 40 -36.15 10.34 16.93
N ALA A 41 -35.20 11.29 16.87
CA ALA A 41 -33.80 11.02 17.20
C ALA A 41 -33.62 10.67 18.69
N LYS A 42 -34.29 11.38 19.60
CA LYS A 42 -34.30 11.06 21.03
C LYS A 42 -34.93 9.69 21.31
N LEU A 43 -36.07 9.36 20.71
CA LEU A 43 -36.71 8.04 20.85
C LEU A 43 -35.82 6.90 20.32
N LYS A 44 -35.14 7.09 19.19
CA LYS A 44 -34.18 6.11 18.65
C LYS A 44 -32.94 5.97 19.55
N HIS A 45 -32.50 7.06 20.18
CA HIS A 45 -31.42 7.06 21.16
C HIS A 45 -31.80 6.30 22.44
N TYR A 46 -33.00 6.52 22.97
CA TYR A 46 -33.53 5.80 24.14
C TYR A 46 -33.79 4.32 23.84
N ALA A 47 -34.33 3.98 22.66
CA ALA A 47 -34.51 2.59 22.22
C ALA A 47 -33.16 1.85 22.04
N LYS A 48 -32.13 2.54 21.51
CA LYS A 48 -30.76 2.01 21.42
C LYS A 48 -30.12 1.83 22.81
N GLN A 49 -30.41 2.73 23.75
CA GLN A 49 -29.95 2.59 25.14
C GLN A 49 -30.62 1.39 25.85
N ILE A 50 -31.91 1.16 25.65
CA ILE A 50 -32.65 0.06 26.26
C ILE A 50 -32.18 -1.31 25.74
N ASN A 51 -31.95 -1.46 24.42
CA ASN A 51 -31.38 -2.70 23.86
C ASN A 51 -29.92 -2.97 24.29
N SER A 52 -29.18 -1.93 24.70
CA SER A 52 -27.80 -2.08 25.22
C SER A 52 -27.73 -2.52 26.69
N SER A 53 -28.86 -2.46 27.42
CA SER A 53 -28.90 -2.73 28.87
C SER A 53 -28.92 -4.24 29.22
N SER A 54 -29.22 -5.11 28.25
CA SER A 54 -29.36 -6.57 28.43
C SER A 54 -28.25 -7.38 27.73
N GLN A 55 -27.02 -6.88 27.66
CA GLN A 55 -25.90 -7.59 27.03
C GLN A 55 -24.86 -8.07 28.05
N ARG A 56 -24.76 -9.38 28.25
CA ARG A 56 -23.78 -10.05 29.14
C ARG A 56 -22.67 -10.68 28.30
N SER A 57 -21.42 -10.23 28.47
CA SER A 57 -20.27 -10.91 27.85
C SER A 57 -20.05 -12.26 28.53
N LEU A 58 -19.89 -13.34 27.75
CA LEU A 58 -19.70 -14.73 28.22
C LEU A 58 -20.79 -15.21 29.21
N PHE A 59 -21.99 -14.62 29.17
CA PHE A 59 -23.07 -14.82 30.16
C PHE A 59 -22.77 -14.42 31.62
N ILE A 60 -21.51 -14.12 31.95
CA ILE A 60 -21.03 -13.82 33.31
C ILE A 60 -20.85 -12.30 33.53
N PHE A 61 -20.34 -11.57 32.53
CA PHE A 61 -19.94 -10.16 32.70
C PHE A 61 -21.03 -9.17 32.25
N LYS A 62 -21.78 -8.63 33.21
CA LYS A 62 -22.63 -7.44 32.99
C LYS A 62 -21.78 -6.22 32.58
N LYS A 63 -22.34 -5.28 31.80
CA LYS A 63 -21.65 -4.08 31.31
C LYS A 63 -21.02 -3.21 32.42
N ASN A 64 -21.55 -3.28 33.64
CA ASN A 64 -21.02 -2.58 34.82
C ASN A 64 -19.89 -3.31 35.57
N ASN A 65 -19.48 -4.51 35.15
CA ASN A 65 -18.40 -5.21 35.84
C ASN A 65 -17.05 -4.49 35.60
N TRP A 66 -16.30 -4.24 36.67
CA TRP A 66 -15.06 -3.46 36.62
C TRP A 66 -14.02 -4.09 35.68
N ILE A 67 -13.95 -5.43 35.63
CA ILE A 67 -13.05 -6.19 34.76
C ILE A 67 -13.35 -5.91 33.28
N ARG A 68 -14.63 -5.96 32.91
CA ARG A 68 -15.07 -5.71 31.53
C ARG A 68 -14.84 -4.26 31.12
N LYS A 69 -15.11 -3.31 32.03
CA LYS A 69 -14.85 -1.89 31.81
C LYS A 69 -13.36 -1.63 31.60
N ARG A 70 -12.51 -2.18 32.47
CA ARG A 70 -11.06 -2.03 32.35
C ARG A 70 -10.49 -2.68 31.10
N ALA A 71 -10.98 -3.86 30.73
CA ALA A 71 -10.61 -4.51 29.47
C ALA A 71 -10.98 -3.66 28.24
N ASN A 72 -12.17 -3.02 28.26
CA ASN A 72 -12.59 -2.11 27.21
C ASN A 72 -11.70 -0.85 27.16
N ASP A 73 -11.38 -0.27 28.32
CA ASP A 73 -10.48 0.90 28.42
C ASP A 73 -9.07 0.56 27.86
N VAL A 74 -8.58 -0.67 28.06
CA VAL A 74 -7.28 -1.12 27.54
C VAL A 74 -7.31 -1.31 26.03
N ILE A 75 -8.38 -1.90 25.48
CA ILE A 75 -8.50 -2.12 24.02
C ILE A 75 -8.66 -0.81 23.26
N GLU A 76 -9.37 0.16 23.83
CA GLU A 76 -9.54 1.50 23.22
C GLU A 76 -8.28 2.38 23.35
N TRP A 77 -7.25 1.91 24.06
CA TRP A 77 -6.03 2.68 24.29
C TRP A 77 -5.08 2.60 23.09
N ASN A 78 -4.79 3.73 22.43
CA ASN A 78 -3.92 3.76 21.24
C ASN A 78 -2.54 3.08 21.42
N PRO A 79 -1.83 3.21 22.55
CA PRO A 79 -0.57 2.50 22.77
C PRO A 79 -0.71 0.96 22.73
N PHE A 80 -1.86 0.42 23.14
CA PHE A 80 -2.12 -1.02 23.06
C PHE A 80 -2.20 -1.49 21.60
N GLU A 81 -2.86 -0.71 20.73
CA GLU A 81 -2.91 -0.96 19.29
C GLU A 81 -1.51 -0.94 18.66
N TYR A 82 -0.68 0.07 18.98
CA TYR A 82 0.70 0.14 18.49
C TYR A 82 1.58 -1.00 19.01
N MET A 83 1.39 -1.45 20.26
CA MET A 83 2.13 -2.56 20.83
C MET A 83 1.79 -3.88 20.13
N VAL A 84 0.51 -4.15 19.86
CA VAL A 84 0.09 -5.31 19.07
C VAL A 84 0.65 -5.24 17.65
N LEU A 85 0.58 -4.07 17.00
CA LEU A 85 1.12 -3.87 15.66
C LEU A 85 2.64 -4.13 15.60
N LEU A 86 3.41 -3.56 16.54
CA LEU A 86 4.86 -3.78 16.64
C LEU A 86 5.17 -5.28 16.86
N THR A 87 4.38 -5.96 17.68
CA THR A 87 4.52 -7.40 17.93
C THR A 87 4.29 -8.22 16.66
N ILE A 88 3.28 -7.86 15.85
CA ILE A 88 3.04 -8.52 14.56
C ILE A 88 4.23 -8.29 13.62
N ILE A 89 4.73 -7.06 13.51
CA ILE A 89 5.90 -6.74 12.64
C ILE A 89 7.13 -7.54 13.10
N ALA A 90 7.41 -7.54 14.40
CA ALA A 90 8.52 -8.33 14.96
C ALA A 90 8.35 -9.82 14.67
N ASN A 91 7.14 -10.36 14.76
CA ASN A 91 6.87 -11.75 14.41
C ASN A 91 7.07 -12.04 12.92
N CYS A 92 6.68 -11.13 12.02
CA CYS A 92 6.94 -11.25 10.59
C CYS A 92 8.45 -11.26 10.28
N ILE A 93 9.23 -10.42 10.96
CA ILE A 93 10.70 -10.39 10.82
C ILE A 93 11.30 -11.72 11.28
N VAL A 94 10.85 -12.26 12.42
CA VAL A 94 11.30 -13.57 12.92
C VAL A 94 10.99 -14.68 11.92
N LEU A 95 9.79 -14.70 11.32
CA LEU A 95 9.43 -15.67 10.28
C LEU A 95 10.27 -15.51 9.00
N ALA A 96 10.65 -14.29 8.65
CA ALA A 96 11.48 -14.03 7.47
C ALA A 96 12.97 -14.39 7.69
N LEU A 97 13.42 -14.42 8.94
CA LEU A 97 14.78 -14.84 9.32
C LEU A 97 14.89 -16.35 9.58
N GLU A 98 13.78 -17.09 9.54
CA GLU A 98 13.76 -18.54 9.78
C GLU A 98 14.25 -19.31 8.55
N GLU A 99 15.43 -19.90 8.64
CA GLU A 99 16.01 -20.75 7.61
C GLU A 99 15.46 -22.18 7.72
N HIS A 100 15.03 -22.75 6.58
CA HIS A 100 14.56 -24.12 6.47
C HIS A 100 15.62 -24.95 5.76
N LEU A 101 16.38 -25.72 6.54
CA LEU A 101 17.41 -26.61 6.04
C LEU A 101 16.84 -28.02 5.76
N PRO A 102 17.46 -28.79 4.85
CA PRO A 102 17.11 -30.20 4.65
C PRO A 102 17.29 -31.02 5.94
N HIS A 103 16.64 -32.19 5.99
CA HIS A 103 16.75 -33.16 7.09
C HIS A 103 16.40 -32.64 8.49
N ASP A 104 15.54 -31.63 8.58
CA ASP A 104 15.14 -30.99 9.85
C ASP A 104 16.34 -30.39 10.63
N ASP A 105 17.46 -30.10 9.94
CA ASP A 105 18.61 -29.44 10.56
C ASP A 105 18.29 -27.97 10.91
N LYS A 106 18.92 -27.46 11.97
CA LYS A 106 18.63 -26.13 12.50
C LYS A 106 19.89 -25.41 12.93
N THR A 107 20.10 -24.24 12.32
CA THR A 107 21.11 -23.28 12.77
C THR A 107 20.85 -22.83 14.22
N THR A 108 21.90 -22.35 14.88
CA THR A 108 21.79 -21.78 16.25
C THR A 108 20.84 -20.59 16.30
N LEU A 109 20.78 -19.81 15.21
CA LEU A 109 19.83 -18.73 15.00
C LEU A 109 18.40 -19.27 14.92
N ALA A 110 18.13 -20.24 14.04
CA ALA A 110 16.80 -20.84 13.89
C ALA A 110 16.28 -21.42 15.22
N ARG A 111 17.13 -22.13 15.98
CA ARG A 111 16.79 -22.64 17.31
C ARG A 111 16.45 -21.54 18.32
N SER A 112 17.10 -20.39 18.21
CA SER A 112 16.82 -19.22 19.05
C SER A 112 15.51 -18.54 18.66
N LEU A 113 15.24 -18.44 17.35
CA LEU A 113 13.99 -17.89 16.80
C LEU A 113 12.78 -18.75 17.20
N GLU A 114 12.87 -20.08 17.19
CA GLU A 114 11.79 -20.96 17.67
C GLU A 114 11.40 -20.68 19.13
N LYS A 115 12.38 -20.40 19.99
CA LYS A 115 12.10 -20.03 21.40
C LYS A 115 11.35 -18.72 21.51
N THR A 116 11.46 -17.83 20.53
CA THR A 116 10.72 -16.56 20.54
C THR A 116 9.22 -16.75 20.25
N GLU A 117 8.83 -17.83 19.57
CA GLU A 117 7.44 -18.08 19.16
C GLU A 117 6.45 -18.13 20.33
N ILE A 118 6.87 -18.72 21.46
CA ILE A 118 5.98 -18.86 22.62
C ILE A 118 5.61 -17.49 23.21
N TYR A 119 6.51 -16.51 23.15
CA TYR A 119 6.24 -15.16 23.60
C TYR A 119 5.23 -14.46 22.69
N PHE A 120 5.37 -14.60 21.36
CA PHE A 120 4.40 -14.04 20.41
C PHE A 120 3.00 -14.64 20.58
N ILE A 121 2.90 -15.96 20.71
CA ILE A 121 1.62 -16.64 20.97
C ILE A 121 1.02 -16.19 22.31
N GLY A 122 1.84 -16.02 23.35
CA GLY A 122 1.41 -15.49 24.64
C GLY A 122 0.79 -14.09 24.54
N ILE A 123 1.43 -13.18 23.80
CA ILE A 123 0.92 -11.82 23.59
C ILE A 123 -0.39 -11.85 22.79
N PHE A 124 -0.49 -12.66 21.73
CA PHE A 124 -1.73 -12.77 20.95
C PHE A 124 -2.86 -13.46 21.71
N CYS A 125 -2.55 -14.41 22.59
CA CYS A 125 -3.53 -15.01 23.48
C CYS A 125 -4.08 -13.99 24.48
N PHE A 126 -3.19 -13.17 25.06
CA PHE A 126 -3.59 -12.07 25.95
C PHE A 126 -4.47 -11.03 25.23
N GLU A 127 -4.08 -10.64 24.01
CA GLU A 127 -4.87 -9.75 23.15
C GLU A 127 -6.28 -10.33 22.88
N ALA A 128 -6.37 -11.59 22.46
CA ALA A 128 -7.63 -12.26 22.18
C ALA A 128 -8.50 -12.38 23.44
N ALA A 129 -7.91 -12.75 24.58
CA ALA A 129 -8.61 -12.86 25.86
C ALA A 129 -9.22 -11.51 26.29
N LEU A 130 -8.46 -10.41 26.20
CA LEU A 130 -8.98 -9.07 26.48
C LEU A 130 -10.15 -8.72 25.57
N LYS A 131 -10.01 -8.92 24.25
CA LYS A 131 -11.07 -8.66 23.26
C LYS A 131 -12.33 -9.48 23.53
N ILE A 132 -12.20 -10.76 23.88
CA ILE A 132 -13.33 -11.64 24.22
C ILE A 132 -14.04 -11.16 25.49
N ILE A 133 -13.31 -10.77 26.54
CA ILE A 133 -13.88 -10.26 27.80
C ILE A 133 -14.66 -8.96 27.54
N ALA A 134 -14.11 -8.03 26.77
CA ALA A 134 -14.73 -6.73 26.49
C ALA A 134 -15.97 -6.84 25.59
N LEU A 135 -15.83 -7.51 24.44
CA LEU A 135 -16.85 -7.57 23.37
C LEU A 135 -17.87 -8.70 23.57
N GLY A 136 -17.51 -9.77 24.27
CA GLY A 136 -18.29 -11.01 24.34
C GLY A 136 -17.95 -11.97 23.19
N PHE A 137 -18.26 -13.25 23.37
CA PHE A 137 -17.78 -14.32 22.47
C PHE A 137 -18.56 -14.41 21.15
N VAL A 138 -19.84 -14.83 21.18
CA VAL A 138 -20.62 -15.15 19.95
C VAL A 138 -22.00 -14.47 19.86
N LEU A 139 -22.76 -14.41 20.95
CA LEU A 139 -24.24 -14.26 20.88
C LEU A 139 -24.77 -12.84 20.69
N HIS A 140 -23.99 -11.80 21.02
CA HIS A 140 -24.42 -10.40 20.91
C HIS A 140 -24.08 -9.77 19.54
N GLU A 141 -24.87 -8.78 19.10
CA GLU A 141 -24.51 -7.91 17.97
C GLU A 141 -23.29 -7.07 18.36
N GLY A 142 -22.15 -7.29 17.71
CA GLY A 142 -20.85 -6.73 18.09
C GLY A 142 -19.93 -7.67 18.88
N SER A 143 -20.28 -8.95 19.02
CA SER A 143 -19.39 -9.96 19.64
C SER A 143 -18.12 -10.19 18.83
N TYR A 144 -17.08 -10.67 19.49
CA TYR A 144 -15.74 -10.90 18.94
C TYR A 144 -15.77 -11.70 17.62
N LEU A 145 -16.37 -12.90 17.60
CA LEU A 145 -16.36 -13.78 16.42
C LEU A 145 -17.28 -13.34 15.26
N ARG A 146 -18.08 -12.28 15.42
CA ARG A 146 -18.88 -11.72 14.31
C ARG A 146 -18.08 -10.81 13.39
N SER A 147 -16.89 -10.37 13.81
CA SER A 147 -15.98 -9.61 12.96
C SER A 147 -15.03 -10.56 12.24
N LEU A 148 -15.02 -10.55 10.91
CA LEU A 148 -14.12 -11.36 10.07
C LEU A 148 -12.64 -11.21 10.47
N TRP A 149 -12.25 -10.01 10.88
CA TRP A 149 -10.88 -9.70 11.32
C TRP A 149 -10.53 -10.39 12.64
N ASN A 150 -11.46 -10.36 13.61
CA ASN A 150 -11.27 -11.04 14.89
C ASN A 150 -11.30 -12.57 14.72
N VAL A 151 -12.06 -13.09 13.76
CA VAL A 151 -12.04 -14.53 13.43
C VAL A 151 -10.66 -14.94 12.90
N MET A 152 -10.06 -14.14 12.02
CA MET A 152 -8.70 -14.37 11.54
C MET A 152 -7.68 -14.36 12.70
N ASP A 153 -7.76 -13.36 13.58
CA ASP A 153 -6.91 -13.28 14.77
C ASP A 153 -7.07 -14.51 15.67
N PHE A 154 -8.31 -14.97 15.87
CA PHE A 154 -8.63 -16.12 16.70
C PHE A 154 -8.10 -17.42 16.10
N VAL A 155 -8.25 -17.62 14.79
CA VAL A 155 -7.72 -18.80 14.09
C VAL A 155 -6.21 -18.89 14.28
N VAL A 156 -5.49 -17.78 14.11
CA VAL A 156 -4.03 -17.72 14.33
C VAL A 156 -3.63 -18.13 15.75
N VAL A 157 -4.38 -17.69 16.76
CA VAL A 157 -4.11 -18.04 18.17
C VAL A 157 -4.41 -19.51 18.44
N VAL A 158 -5.55 -20.01 17.96
CA VAL A 158 -5.98 -21.40 18.18
C VAL A 158 -5.03 -22.38 17.50
N THR A 159 -4.65 -22.12 16.25
CA THR A 159 -3.71 -23.00 15.53
C THR A 159 -2.32 -22.97 16.17
N GLY A 160 -1.85 -21.80 16.61
CA GLY A 160 -0.60 -21.69 17.37
C GLY A 160 -0.60 -22.47 18.69
N LEU A 161 -1.70 -22.43 19.45
CA LEU A 161 -1.85 -23.20 20.69
C LEU A 161 -1.99 -24.71 20.41
N ALA A 162 -2.67 -25.08 19.32
CA ALA A 162 -2.80 -26.46 18.88
C ALA A 162 -1.43 -27.06 18.53
N THR A 163 -0.57 -26.34 17.80
CA THR A 163 0.78 -26.80 17.46
C THR A 163 1.62 -27.09 18.70
N ILE A 164 1.56 -26.24 19.74
CA ILE A 164 2.28 -26.46 21.00
C ILE A 164 1.76 -27.71 21.72
N SER A 165 0.45 -27.92 21.73
CA SER A 165 -0.20 -29.03 22.43
C SER A 165 0.07 -30.37 21.73
N ILE A 166 0.02 -30.40 20.40
CA ILE A 166 0.23 -31.60 19.59
C ILE A 166 1.71 -32.01 19.60
N LYS A 167 2.65 -31.04 19.57
CA LYS A 167 4.11 -31.30 19.68
C LYS A 167 4.50 -32.04 20.97
N LYS A 168 3.69 -31.94 22.03
CA LYS A 168 3.92 -32.67 23.29
C LYS A 168 3.43 -34.12 23.28
N ASN A 169 2.44 -34.45 22.45
CA ASN A 169 1.70 -35.70 22.56
C ASN A 169 1.86 -36.67 21.37
N SER A 170 2.42 -36.23 20.23
CA SER A 170 2.46 -37.09 19.04
C SER A 170 3.59 -36.74 18.07
N SER A 171 4.08 -37.77 17.36
CA SER A 171 5.10 -37.71 16.29
C SER A 171 4.55 -37.35 14.91
N PHE A 172 3.32 -36.82 14.82
CA PHE A 172 2.75 -36.41 13.52
C PHE A 172 3.56 -35.28 12.91
N ASP A 173 3.74 -35.33 11.60
CA ASP A 173 4.44 -34.29 10.86
C ASP A 173 3.62 -32.98 10.89
N LEU A 174 4.09 -32.04 11.71
CA LEU A 174 3.46 -30.75 11.94
C LEU A 174 3.77 -29.74 10.82
N ARG A 175 4.42 -30.11 9.71
CA ARG A 175 4.82 -29.18 8.64
C ARG A 175 3.64 -28.35 8.12
N THR A 176 2.47 -28.98 7.91
CA THR A 176 1.24 -28.29 7.49
C THR A 176 0.67 -27.34 8.55
N LEU A 177 0.70 -27.71 9.83
CA LEU A 177 0.25 -26.84 10.94
C LEU A 177 1.25 -25.71 11.24
N ARG A 178 2.54 -25.93 10.98
CA ARG A 178 3.59 -24.90 11.01
C ARG A 178 3.40 -23.90 9.87
N ALA A 179 3.02 -24.35 8.68
CA ALA A 179 2.72 -23.46 7.55
C ALA A 179 1.58 -22.48 7.85
N VAL A 180 0.59 -22.82 8.70
CA VAL A 180 -0.49 -21.88 9.11
C VAL A 180 0.04 -20.61 9.79
N ARG A 181 1.25 -20.65 10.38
CA ARG A 181 1.93 -19.49 10.97
C ARG A 181 2.19 -18.40 9.93
N VAL A 182 2.27 -18.75 8.63
CA VAL A 182 2.41 -17.83 7.50
C VAL A 182 1.22 -16.89 7.32
N LEU A 183 0.08 -17.18 7.97
CA LEU A 183 -1.09 -16.30 7.95
C LEU A 183 -0.98 -15.15 8.97
N ARG A 184 -0.02 -15.19 9.90
CA ARG A 184 0.18 -14.13 10.92
C ARG A 184 0.40 -12.73 10.35
N PRO A 185 1.17 -12.52 9.25
CA PRO A 185 1.28 -11.23 8.58
C PRO A 185 -0.07 -10.64 8.13
N LEU A 186 -1.10 -11.46 7.87
CA LEU A 186 -2.45 -10.97 7.56
C LEU A 186 -3.06 -10.18 8.72
N LYS A 187 -2.64 -10.41 9.97
CA LYS A 187 -3.05 -9.58 11.12
C LYS A 187 -2.64 -8.12 10.92
N LEU A 188 -1.60 -7.79 10.14
CA LEU A 188 -1.27 -6.39 9.80
C LEU A 188 -2.42 -5.68 9.07
N VAL A 189 -3.14 -6.40 8.20
CA VAL A 189 -4.32 -5.85 7.52
C VAL A 189 -5.43 -5.54 8.52
N SER A 190 -5.61 -6.38 9.53
CA SER A 190 -6.58 -6.13 10.60
C SER A 190 -6.19 -4.93 11.48
N GLY A 191 -4.89 -4.71 11.71
CA GLY A 191 -4.40 -3.60 12.53
C GLY A 191 -4.37 -2.24 11.83
N ILE A 192 -4.34 -2.20 10.48
CA ILE A 192 -4.25 -0.95 9.72
C ILE A 192 -5.57 -0.68 8.98
N PRO A 193 -6.38 0.31 9.43
CA PRO A 193 -7.70 0.57 8.84
C PRO A 193 -7.68 0.93 7.35
N SER A 194 -6.61 1.59 6.86
CA SER A 194 -6.49 1.92 5.44
C SER A 194 -6.40 0.67 4.57
N LEU A 195 -5.67 -0.36 5.01
CA LEU A 195 -5.54 -1.62 4.27
C LEU A 195 -6.86 -2.39 4.22
N GLN A 196 -7.64 -2.38 5.30
CA GLN A 196 -8.97 -2.99 5.32
C GLN A 196 -9.89 -2.39 4.26
N VAL A 197 -9.84 -1.06 4.07
CA VAL A 197 -10.65 -0.36 3.06
C VAL A 197 -10.19 -0.75 1.66
N VAL A 198 -8.88 -0.84 1.42
CA VAL A 198 -8.32 -1.27 0.13
C VAL A 198 -8.73 -2.71 -0.17
N LEU A 199 -8.54 -3.66 0.75
CA LEU A 199 -8.90 -5.07 0.54
C LEU A 199 -10.40 -5.23 0.25
N LYS A 200 -11.28 -4.56 1.01
CA LYS A 200 -12.72 -4.56 0.75
C LYS A 200 -13.06 -4.02 -0.63
N SER A 201 -12.33 -3.02 -1.11
CA SER A 201 -12.53 -2.43 -2.43
C SER A 201 -12.11 -3.42 -3.53
N ILE A 202 -10.99 -4.13 -3.34
CA ILE A 202 -10.51 -5.19 -4.25
C ILE A 202 -11.53 -6.34 -4.31
N LEU A 203 -11.97 -6.86 -3.17
CA LEU A 203 -12.93 -7.97 -3.11
C LEU A 203 -14.26 -7.61 -3.80
N LYS A 204 -14.71 -6.36 -3.67
CA LYS A 204 -15.91 -5.87 -4.37
C LYS A 204 -15.70 -5.80 -5.89
N ALA A 205 -14.50 -5.43 -6.35
CA ALA A 205 -14.14 -5.37 -7.76
C ALA A 205 -13.94 -6.77 -8.39
N MET A 206 -13.62 -7.79 -7.59
CA MET A 206 -13.43 -9.16 -8.07
C MET A 206 -14.73 -9.87 -8.45
N ALA A 207 -15.86 -9.54 -7.80
CA ALA A 207 -17.15 -10.16 -8.06
C ALA A 207 -17.57 -10.18 -9.56
N PRO A 208 -17.51 -9.07 -10.32
CA PRO A 208 -17.82 -9.08 -11.75
C PRO A 208 -16.82 -9.89 -12.60
N LEU A 209 -15.57 -10.05 -12.15
CA LEU A 209 -14.57 -10.86 -12.86
C LEU A 209 -14.87 -12.36 -12.78
N PHE A 210 -15.64 -12.80 -11.80
CA PHE A 210 -15.98 -14.21 -11.64
C PHE A 210 -16.71 -14.79 -12.87
N GLN A 211 -17.56 -14.00 -13.54
CA GLN A 211 -18.24 -14.42 -14.77
C GLN A 211 -17.25 -14.67 -15.91
N ILE A 212 -16.22 -13.83 -16.01
CA ILE A 212 -15.14 -13.97 -17.00
C ILE A 212 -14.29 -15.19 -16.68
N ALA A 213 -13.94 -15.39 -15.39
CA ALA A 213 -13.18 -16.54 -14.95
C ALA A 213 -13.89 -17.85 -15.30
N LEU A 214 -15.22 -17.91 -15.19
CA LEU A 214 -16.01 -19.07 -15.62
C LEU A 214 -15.95 -19.28 -17.14
N LEU A 215 -15.99 -18.20 -17.94
CA LEU A 215 -15.82 -18.29 -19.40
C LEU A 215 -14.43 -18.80 -19.78
N VAL A 216 -13.38 -18.30 -19.10
CA VAL A 216 -11.99 -18.75 -19.29
C VAL A 216 -11.85 -20.22 -18.93
N LEU A 217 -12.40 -20.65 -17.79
CA LEU A 217 -12.37 -22.04 -17.37
C LEU A 217 -13.06 -22.95 -18.40
N PHE A 218 -14.21 -22.53 -18.94
CA PHE A 218 -14.91 -23.27 -19.98
C PHE A 218 -14.09 -23.38 -21.27
N ALA A 219 -13.42 -22.29 -21.69
CA ALA A 219 -12.53 -22.30 -22.84
C ALA A 219 -11.32 -23.24 -22.62
N ILE A 220 -10.70 -23.21 -21.43
CA ILE A 220 -9.60 -24.11 -21.04
C ILE A 220 -10.05 -25.57 -21.18
N ILE A 221 -11.25 -25.91 -20.68
CA ILE A 221 -11.78 -27.27 -20.76
C ILE A 221 -11.98 -27.70 -22.22
N ILE A 222 -12.54 -26.84 -23.09
CA ILE A 222 -12.72 -27.17 -24.51
C ILE A 222 -11.38 -27.47 -25.19
N PHE A 223 -10.40 -26.57 -25.03
CA PHE A 223 -9.08 -26.78 -25.64
C PHE A 223 -8.34 -27.95 -25.02
N ALA A 224 -8.50 -28.22 -23.72
CA ALA A 224 -7.90 -29.37 -23.07
C ALA A 224 -8.47 -30.70 -23.60
N ILE A 225 -9.78 -30.79 -23.85
CA ILE A 225 -10.40 -31.98 -24.47
C ILE A 225 -9.91 -32.15 -25.90
N ILE A 226 -9.84 -31.07 -26.69
CA ILE A 226 -9.31 -31.13 -28.06
C ILE A 226 -7.84 -31.56 -28.03
N GLY A 227 -7.01 -30.98 -27.15
CA GLY A 227 -5.60 -31.32 -27.00
C GLY A 227 -5.38 -32.76 -26.52
N LEU A 228 -6.22 -33.27 -25.62
CA LEU A 228 -6.23 -34.67 -25.18
C LEU A 228 -6.47 -35.61 -26.36
N GLU A 229 -7.52 -35.38 -27.15
CA GLU A 229 -7.83 -36.21 -28.33
C GLU A 229 -6.75 -36.11 -29.42
N LEU A 230 -6.07 -34.96 -29.52
CA LEU A 230 -5.05 -34.73 -30.54
C LEU A 230 -3.66 -35.27 -30.15
N TYR A 231 -3.28 -35.16 -28.87
CA TYR A 231 -1.89 -35.32 -28.43
C TYR A 231 -1.71 -36.33 -27.28
N SER A 232 -2.73 -37.11 -26.93
CA SER A 232 -2.61 -38.19 -25.95
C SER A 232 -1.51 -39.18 -26.36
N GLY A 233 -0.58 -39.46 -25.45
CA GLY A 233 0.52 -40.40 -25.62
C GLY A 233 1.70 -39.89 -26.47
N VAL A 234 1.60 -38.69 -27.05
CA VAL A 234 2.59 -38.16 -28.00
C VAL A 234 3.92 -37.80 -27.33
N PHE A 235 3.91 -37.43 -26.06
CA PHE A 235 5.08 -36.90 -25.37
C PHE A 235 5.96 -37.97 -24.69
N HIS A 236 5.73 -39.26 -24.94
CA HIS A 236 6.49 -40.35 -24.31
C HIS A 236 7.68 -40.86 -25.13
N THR A 237 7.96 -40.24 -26.29
CA THR A 237 9.05 -40.61 -27.19
C THR A 237 10.22 -39.63 -27.10
N THR A 238 11.43 -40.14 -26.83
CA THR A 238 12.68 -39.36 -26.88
C THR A 238 13.84 -40.17 -27.49
N CYS A 239 14.97 -39.51 -27.70
CA CYS A 239 16.16 -40.08 -28.31
C CYS A 239 17.01 -40.83 -27.28
N PHE A 240 17.28 -42.11 -27.55
CA PHE A 240 18.14 -42.97 -26.71
C PHE A 240 19.40 -43.39 -27.47
N TYR A 241 20.51 -43.57 -26.77
CA TYR A 241 21.73 -44.13 -27.36
C TYR A 241 21.51 -45.58 -27.85
N ALA A 242 21.81 -45.85 -29.12
CA ALA A 242 21.54 -47.14 -29.77
C ALA A 242 22.30 -48.32 -29.18
N ASN A 243 23.48 -48.07 -28.59
CA ASN A 243 24.45 -49.09 -28.18
C ASN A 243 24.26 -49.63 -26.76
N ARG A 244 23.36 -49.06 -25.96
CA ARG A 244 23.05 -49.54 -24.60
C ARG A 244 21.63 -50.07 -24.55
N THR A 245 21.47 -51.33 -24.15
CA THR A 245 20.17 -51.98 -23.98
C THR A 245 19.62 -51.71 -22.59
N ALA A 246 18.29 -51.58 -22.46
CA ALA A 246 17.55 -51.33 -21.22
C ALA A 246 17.65 -52.44 -20.14
N ALA A 247 18.64 -53.32 -20.25
CA ALA A 247 18.97 -54.34 -19.26
C ALA A 247 20.04 -53.88 -18.27
N ASP A 248 20.78 -52.80 -18.58
CA ASP A 248 21.58 -52.06 -17.60
C ASP A 248 20.69 -51.04 -16.87
N SER A 249 20.88 -50.97 -15.56
CA SER A 249 20.12 -50.18 -14.58
C SER A 249 20.03 -48.70 -14.92
N ASP A 250 18.87 -48.13 -14.56
CA ASP A 250 18.45 -46.73 -14.63
C ASP A 250 18.22 -46.12 -16.03
N SER A 251 16.94 -46.13 -16.44
CA SER A 251 16.43 -45.72 -17.75
C SER A 251 16.62 -44.24 -18.12
N GLU A 252 17.10 -43.40 -17.20
CA GLU A 252 17.23 -41.95 -17.40
C GLU A 252 18.62 -41.51 -17.91
N GLU A 253 19.69 -42.25 -17.60
CA GLU A 253 21.05 -41.99 -18.12
C GLU A 253 21.19 -42.29 -19.62
N LEU A 254 20.27 -43.10 -20.16
CA LEU A 254 20.27 -43.52 -21.57
C LEU A 254 19.65 -42.48 -22.51
N ILE A 255 19.06 -41.41 -21.95
CA ILE A 255 18.35 -40.36 -22.69
C ILE A 255 19.37 -39.32 -23.16
N TYR A 256 19.34 -39.01 -24.46
CA TYR A 256 20.13 -37.91 -25.00
C TYR A 256 19.60 -36.57 -24.46
N LYS A 257 20.45 -35.86 -23.72
CA LYS A 257 20.23 -34.48 -23.30
C LYS A 257 21.08 -33.58 -24.22
N GLY A 258 20.45 -32.61 -24.87
CA GLY A 258 21.18 -31.65 -25.72
C GLY A 258 22.11 -30.75 -24.92
N ASP A 259 22.79 -29.80 -25.59
CA ASP A 259 23.73 -28.85 -24.98
C ASP A 259 23.12 -28.04 -23.80
N ASP A 260 21.79 -27.84 -23.81
CA ASP A 260 21.04 -27.16 -22.75
C ASP A 260 20.60 -28.11 -21.60
N HIS A 261 21.14 -29.33 -21.54
CA HIS A 261 20.73 -30.42 -20.64
C HIS A 261 19.24 -30.80 -20.67
N GLN A 262 18.52 -30.44 -21.75
CA GLN A 262 17.10 -30.78 -21.94
C GLN A 262 16.93 -31.85 -23.01
N SER A 263 16.10 -32.86 -22.70
CA SER A 263 15.66 -33.86 -23.66
C SER A 263 14.47 -33.35 -24.47
N THR A 264 14.49 -33.57 -25.78
CA THR A 264 13.39 -33.23 -26.68
C THR A 264 12.63 -34.48 -27.08
N THR A 265 11.38 -34.29 -27.48
CA THR A 265 10.56 -35.34 -28.07
C THR A 265 11.10 -35.76 -29.44
N CYS A 266 10.80 -36.98 -29.86
CA CYS A 266 11.09 -37.47 -31.20
C CYS A 266 9.89 -38.22 -31.79
N GLY A 267 9.85 -38.38 -33.11
CA GLY A 267 8.82 -39.18 -33.77
C GLY A 267 9.38 -40.46 -34.37
N ILE A 268 8.72 -41.60 -34.09
CA ILE A 268 9.12 -42.90 -34.63
C ILE A 268 8.86 -42.93 -36.16
N PRO A 269 9.87 -43.24 -36.99
CA PRO A 269 9.70 -43.31 -38.44
C PRO A 269 8.82 -44.51 -38.84
N GLY A 270 7.80 -44.28 -39.68
CA GLY A 270 6.95 -45.33 -40.25
C GLY A 270 5.54 -45.48 -39.67
N GLU A 271 5.25 -44.93 -38.49
CA GLU A 271 3.91 -44.96 -37.92
C GLU A 271 3.06 -43.73 -38.33
N PRO A 272 1.78 -43.92 -38.74
CA PRO A 272 0.88 -42.82 -39.06
C PRO A 272 0.53 -42.03 -37.79
N VAL A 273 0.86 -40.73 -37.74
CA VAL A 273 0.61 -39.91 -36.54
C VAL A 273 -0.88 -39.70 -36.28
N TRP A 274 -1.68 -39.63 -37.35
CA TRP A 274 -3.11 -39.36 -37.28
C TRP A 274 -3.94 -40.50 -37.83
N GLY A 275 -3.47 -41.76 -37.81
CA GLY A 275 -4.20 -42.93 -38.34
C GLY A 275 -4.48 -42.93 -39.87
N TRP A 276 -4.46 -41.78 -40.56
CA TRP A 276 -4.75 -41.62 -41.99
C TRP A 276 -3.71 -40.79 -42.77
N LEU A 277 -2.67 -40.27 -42.11
CA LEU A 277 -1.66 -39.40 -42.75
C LEU A 277 -0.22 -39.82 -42.41
N ASN A 278 0.60 -40.08 -43.45
CA ASN A 278 1.98 -40.56 -43.37
C ASN A 278 3.06 -39.50 -43.72
N ILE A 279 2.71 -38.21 -43.74
CA ILE A 279 3.65 -37.13 -44.10
C ILE A 279 4.21 -36.49 -42.81
N LYS A 280 5.42 -36.90 -42.42
CA LYS A 280 6.15 -36.36 -41.26
C LYS A 280 7.19 -35.32 -41.71
N LEU A 281 6.75 -34.08 -41.97
CA LEU A 281 7.66 -32.97 -42.28
C LEU A 281 8.07 -32.22 -41.01
N GLY A 282 9.38 -32.16 -40.75
CA GLY A 282 9.93 -31.47 -39.59
C GLY A 282 9.77 -32.23 -38.26
N VAL A 283 9.67 -33.56 -38.32
CA VAL A 283 9.74 -34.43 -37.14
C VAL A 283 11.20 -34.64 -36.74
N ASN A 284 11.47 -34.65 -35.44
CA ASN A 284 12.78 -34.99 -34.92
C ASN A 284 12.98 -36.51 -34.99
N THR A 285 13.89 -36.96 -35.85
CA THR A 285 14.24 -38.39 -36.01
C THR A 285 15.53 -38.77 -35.29
N CYS A 286 15.99 -37.96 -34.31
CA CYS A 286 17.23 -38.19 -33.55
C CYS A 286 18.48 -38.30 -34.44
N ASN A 287 18.52 -37.58 -35.56
CA ASN A 287 19.64 -37.66 -36.49
C ASN A 287 20.71 -36.62 -36.11
N ILE A 288 21.58 -37.00 -35.18
CA ILE A 288 22.66 -36.15 -34.67
C ILE A 288 23.99 -36.63 -35.27
N PRO A 289 24.83 -35.74 -35.82
CA PRO A 289 26.11 -36.13 -36.38
C PRO A 289 27.01 -36.73 -35.29
N ASN A 290 27.67 -37.86 -35.62
CA ASN A 290 28.61 -38.61 -34.77
C ASN A 290 28.00 -39.42 -33.60
N GLU A 291 26.67 -39.45 -33.45
CA GLU A 291 26.01 -40.27 -32.44
C GLU A 291 24.96 -41.21 -33.07
N SER A 292 24.94 -42.46 -32.62
CA SER A 292 23.91 -43.43 -33.01
C SER A 292 22.75 -43.36 -32.02
N LEU A 293 21.69 -42.63 -32.36
CA LEU A 293 20.51 -42.43 -31.52
C LEU A 293 19.27 -43.06 -32.16
N VAL A 294 18.38 -43.60 -31.32
CA VAL A 294 17.12 -44.22 -31.74
C VAL A 294 15.99 -43.64 -30.92
N CYS A 295 14.90 -43.26 -31.60
CA CYS A 295 13.68 -42.81 -30.96
C CYS A 295 12.92 -43.99 -30.34
N ARG A 296 12.61 -43.96 -29.03
CA ARG A 296 11.87 -45.02 -28.32
C ARG A 296 10.82 -44.46 -27.35
N GLU A 297 9.80 -45.27 -27.09
CA GLU A 297 8.75 -45.03 -26.09
C GLU A 297 9.19 -45.58 -24.72
N TYR A 298 9.79 -44.72 -23.90
CA TYR A 298 10.07 -45.03 -22.49
C TYR A 298 10.30 -43.76 -21.65
N TRP A 299 9.94 -42.59 -22.18
CA TRP A 299 10.19 -41.32 -21.50
C TRP A 299 8.96 -40.86 -20.73
N LYS A 300 9.16 -40.37 -19.50
CA LYS A 300 8.09 -39.78 -18.68
C LYS A 300 7.41 -38.59 -19.36
N GLY A 301 8.16 -37.86 -20.18
CA GLY A 301 7.69 -36.69 -20.92
C GLY A 301 8.37 -35.39 -20.47
N PRO A 302 8.14 -34.27 -21.18
CA PRO A 302 8.80 -33.01 -20.87
C PRO A 302 8.44 -32.51 -19.46
N ASN A 303 9.38 -31.81 -18.83
CA ASN A 303 9.26 -31.32 -17.44
C ASN A 303 8.84 -32.43 -16.45
N GLU A 304 9.55 -33.56 -16.45
CA GLU A 304 9.25 -34.71 -15.59
C GLU A 304 7.82 -35.26 -15.75
N GLY A 305 7.26 -35.16 -16.96
CA GLY A 305 5.89 -35.62 -17.28
C GLY A 305 4.76 -34.67 -16.84
N ILE A 306 5.07 -33.48 -16.31
CA ILE A 306 4.06 -32.48 -15.91
C ILE A 306 3.33 -31.92 -17.14
N THR A 307 4.07 -31.63 -18.21
CA THR A 307 3.50 -31.12 -19.46
C THR A 307 3.08 -32.28 -20.34
N SER A 308 1.84 -32.74 -20.14
CA SER A 308 1.26 -33.88 -20.87
C SER A 308 -0.20 -33.65 -21.27
N PHE A 309 -0.63 -34.38 -22.31
CA PHE A 309 -2.02 -34.41 -22.79
C PHE A 309 -2.68 -35.78 -22.54
N ASP A 310 -2.17 -36.60 -21.61
CA ASP A 310 -2.67 -37.96 -21.41
C ASP A 310 -3.90 -38.02 -20.49
N ASN A 311 -4.02 -37.02 -19.60
CA ASN A 311 -5.14 -36.89 -18.66
C ASN A 311 -5.73 -35.49 -18.75
N ILE A 312 -7.03 -35.37 -18.54
CA ILE A 312 -7.72 -34.08 -18.60
C ILE A 312 -7.12 -33.03 -17.64
N GLY A 313 -6.61 -33.46 -16.48
CA GLY A 313 -5.97 -32.56 -15.51
C GLY A 313 -4.66 -31.96 -16.02
N PHE A 314 -3.75 -32.80 -16.55
CA PHE A 314 -2.48 -32.34 -17.13
C PHE A 314 -2.69 -31.57 -18.44
N ALA A 315 -3.68 -31.98 -19.25
CA ALA A 315 -4.08 -31.24 -20.45
C ALA A 315 -4.60 -29.83 -20.09
N MET A 316 -5.44 -29.72 -19.05
CA MET A 316 -5.91 -28.42 -18.54
C MET A 316 -4.75 -27.56 -18.02
N LEU A 317 -3.78 -28.16 -17.31
CA LEU A 317 -2.60 -27.44 -16.81
C LEU A 317 -1.73 -26.93 -17.95
N THR A 318 -1.43 -27.79 -18.94
CA THR A 318 -0.65 -27.45 -20.14
C THR A 318 -1.35 -26.36 -20.96
N VAL A 319 -2.68 -26.47 -21.17
CA VAL A 319 -3.47 -25.43 -21.84
C VAL A 319 -3.48 -24.12 -21.06
N PHE A 320 -3.58 -24.18 -19.73
CA PHE A 320 -3.50 -23.00 -18.87
C PHE A 320 -2.13 -22.31 -19.00
N GLN A 321 -1.03 -23.06 -18.94
CA GLN A 321 0.33 -22.57 -19.20
C GLN A 321 0.44 -21.93 -20.59
N CYS A 322 -0.15 -22.54 -21.63
CA CYS A 322 -0.15 -21.93 -22.96
C CYS A 322 -0.92 -20.60 -22.98
N ILE A 323 -2.07 -20.52 -22.32
CA ILE A 323 -2.92 -19.32 -22.27
C ILE A 323 -2.25 -18.16 -21.51
N THR A 324 -1.42 -18.43 -20.49
CA THR A 324 -0.66 -17.39 -19.78
C THR A 324 0.47 -16.78 -20.62
N MET A 325 0.69 -17.28 -21.85
CA MET A 325 1.79 -16.89 -22.74
C MET A 325 3.18 -17.22 -22.20
N GLU A 326 3.30 -18.19 -21.30
CA GLU A 326 4.57 -18.66 -20.74
C GLU A 326 4.86 -20.08 -21.24
N GLY A 327 6.04 -20.33 -21.83
CA GLY A 327 6.42 -21.67 -22.28
C GLY A 327 5.55 -22.28 -23.40
N TRP A 328 4.58 -21.56 -23.95
CA TRP A 328 3.65 -22.09 -24.96
C TRP A 328 4.34 -22.51 -26.27
N THR A 329 5.42 -21.81 -26.65
CA THR A 329 6.24 -22.15 -27.82
C THR A 329 7.01 -23.45 -27.60
N GLN A 330 7.45 -23.73 -26.37
CA GLN A 330 8.13 -24.99 -26.03
C GLN A 330 7.17 -26.18 -26.20
N VAL A 331 5.93 -26.06 -25.69
CA VAL A 331 4.91 -27.09 -25.90
C VAL A 331 4.61 -27.30 -27.39
N LEU A 332 4.51 -26.21 -28.17
CA LEU A 332 4.38 -26.30 -29.63
C LEU A 332 5.57 -27.02 -30.29
N TYR A 333 6.80 -26.71 -29.87
CA TYR A 333 8.01 -27.33 -30.41
C TYR A 333 8.13 -28.80 -30.06
N TRP A 334 7.85 -29.20 -28.81
CA TRP A 334 7.76 -30.63 -28.45
C TRP A 334 6.68 -31.35 -29.28
N THR A 335 5.55 -30.70 -29.53
CA THR A 335 4.51 -31.28 -30.40
C THR A 335 4.99 -31.41 -31.85
N ASN A 336 5.74 -30.43 -32.37
CA ASN A 336 6.31 -30.47 -33.71
C ASN A 336 7.38 -31.56 -33.84
N ASP A 337 8.24 -31.71 -32.83
CA ASP A 337 9.32 -32.68 -32.86
C ASP A 337 8.79 -34.12 -32.78
N ALA A 338 7.65 -34.34 -32.11
CA ALA A 338 6.97 -35.64 -32.06
C ALA A 338 6.10 -35.95 -33.29
N VAL A 339 5.24 -35.01 -33.71
CA VAL A 339 4.14 -35.23 -34.68
C VAL A 339 4.41 -34.59 -36.05
N GLY A 340 5.26 -33.58 -36.10
CA GLY A 340 5.60 -32.82 -37.30
C GLY A 340 4.92 -31.44 -37.34
N THR A 341 5.44 -30.55 -38.16
CA THR A 341 5.12 -29.11 -38.12
C THR A 341 3.84 -28.70 -38.85
N LEU A 342 3.24 -29.59 -39.65
CA LEU A 342 2.22 -29.23 -40.64
C LEU A 342 0.90 -28.71 -40.05
N PHE A 343 0.41 -29.30 -38.95
CA PHE A 343 -0.94 -29.03 -38.44
C PHE A 343 -0.98 -28.50 -37.00
N ASN A 344 0.09 -28.60 -36.22
CA ASN A 344 0.08 -28.20 -34.81
C ASN A 344 -0.26 -26.71 -34.61
N TRP A 345 0.17 -25.84 -35.53
CA TRP A 345 -0.16 -24.42 -35.48
C TRP A 345 -1.67 -24.15 -35.56
N LEU A 346 -2.48 -25.03 -36.17
CA LEU A 346 -3.95 -24.91 -36.20
C LEU A 346 -4.59 -25.09 -34.83
N TYR A 347 -3.92 -25.77 -33.91
CA TYR A 347 -4.36 -25.87 -32.52
C TYR A 347 -3.81 -24.70 -31.68
N PHE A 348 -2.49 -24.50 -31.71
CA PHE A 348 -1.83 -23.53 -30.82
C PHE A 348 -2.11 -22.07 -31.20
N VAL A 349 -2.20 -21.70 -32.49
CA VAL A 349 -2.45 -20.30 -32.88
C VAL A 349 -3.86 -19.85 -32.45
N PRO A 350 -4.95 -20.59 -32.73
CA PRO A 350 -6.27 -20.25 -32.19
C PRO A 350 -6.33 -20.28 -30.66
N LEU A 351 -5.62 -21.21 -30.01
CA LEU A 351 -5.52 -21.24 -28.54
C LEU A 351 -4.95 -19.93 -27.98
N ILE A 352 -3.88 -19.38 -28.56
CA ILE A 352 -3.29 -18.12 -28.10
C ILE A 352 -4.19 -16.92 -28.44
N ILE A 353 -4.79 -16.88 -29.63
CA ILE A 353 -5.65 -15.77 -30.06
C ILE A 353 -6.94 -15.72 -29.21
N LEU A 354 -7.64 -16.85 -29.05
CA LEU A 354 -8.91 -16.93 -28.35
C LEU A 354 -8.75 -17.08 -26.84
N GLY A 355 -7.78 -17.87 -26.40
CA GLY A 355 -7.54 -18.15 -24.99
C GLY A 355 -6.78 -17.04 -24.26
N SER A 356 -5.86 -16.34 -24.94
CA SER A 356 -5.04 -15.32 -24.29
C SER A 356 -5.40 -13.89 -24.70
N PHE A 357 -5.25 -13.51 -25.97
CA PHE A 357 -5.51 -12.13 -26.40
C PHE A 357 -6.96 -11.70 -26.19
N PHE A 358 -7.92 -12.54 -26.58
CA PHE A 358 -9.34 -12.23 -26.36
C PHE A 358 -9.70 -12.18 -24.88
N MET A 359 -9.18 -13.10 -24.06
CA MET A 359 -9.47 -13.15 -22.62
C MET A 359 -8.87 -11.97 -21.86
N LEU A 360 -7.61 -11.59 -22.14
CA LEU A 360 -6.99 -10.39 -21.55
C LEU A 360 -7.78 -9.13 -21.89
N ASN A 361 -8.22 -8.98 -23.15
CA ASN A 361 -9.04 -7.85 -23.56
C ASN A 361 -10.41 -7.84 -22.87
N LEU A 362 -11.03 -9.00 -22.65
CA LEU A 362 -12.32 -9.11 -21.96
C LEU A 362 -12.17 -8.73 -20.47
N VAL A 363 -11.12 -9.22 -19.81
CA VAL A 363 -10.80 -8.85 -18.41
C VAL A 363 -10.53 -7.35 -18.30
N LEU A 364 -9.70 -6.78 -19.18
CA LEU A 364 -9.40 -5.35 -19.22
C LEU A 364 -10.66 -4.51 -19.49
N GLY A 365 -11.53 -4.97 -20.39
CA GLY A 365 -12.81 -4.33 -20.70
C GLY A 365 -13.74 -4.25 -19.49
N VAL A 366 -13.92 -5.36 -18.76
CA VAL A 366 -14.76 -5.39 -17.55
C VAL A 366 -14.14 -4.58 -16.41
N LEU A 367 -12.83 -4.68 -16.19
CA LEU A 367 -12.11 -3.86 -15.21
C LEU A 367 -12.26 -2.36 -15.49
N SER A 368 -12.08 -1.96 -16.76
CA SER A 368 -12.25 -0.58 -17.19
C SER A 368 -13.68 -0.08 -16.96
N GLY A 369 -14.69 -0.91 -17.28
CA GLY A 369 -16.10 -0.60 -17.04
C GLY A 369 -16.41 -0.41 -15.55
N GLU A 370 -15.92 -1.29 -14.68
CA GLU A 370 -16.15 -1.19 -13.23
C GLU A 370 -15.37 -0.02 -12.60
N PHE A 371 -14.15 0.27 -13.06
CA PHE A 371 -13.43 1.47 -12.64
C PHE A 371 -14.08 2.75 -13.11
N ALA A 372 -14.63 2.81 -14.33
CA ALA A 372 -15.39 3.95 -14.82
C ALA A 372 -16.64 4.19 -13.96
N LYS A 373 -17.39 3.13 -13.64
CA LYS A 373 -18.58 3.17 -12.79
C LYS A 373 -18.27 3.62 -11.36
N GLU A 374 -17.18 3.12 -10.77
CA GLU A 374 -16.76 3.54 -9.43
C GLU A 374 -16.25 4.98 -9.43
N ARG A 375 -15.51 5.39 -10.47
CA ARG A 375 -15.07 6.78 -10.64
C ARG A 375 -16.26 7.74 -10.74
N GLU A 376 -17.27 7.41 -11.54
CA GLU A 376 -18.49 8.20 -11.69
C GLU A 376 -19.22 8.36 -10.34
N ARG A 377 -19.36 7.27 -9.57
CA ARG A 377 -19.92 7.32 -8.20
C ARG A 377 -19.15 8.27 -7.28
N VAL A 378 -17.82 8.25 -7.35
CA VAL A 378 -16.97 9.12 -6.54
C VAL A 378 -17.10 10.58 -6.97
N GLU A 379 -17.11 10.86 -8.28
CA GLU A 379 -17.29 12.20 -8.82
C GLU A 379 -18.66 12.78 -8.42
N ASN A 380 -19.75 12.01 -8.56
CA ASN A 380 -21.09 12.40 -8.12
C ASN A 380 -21.15 12.70 -6.61
N ARG A 381 -20.50 11.88 -5.78
CA ARG A 381 -20.44 12.12 -4.32
C ARG A 381 -19.63 13.36 -3.98
N ARG A 382 -18.51 13.60 -4.67
CA ARG A 382 -17.68 14.81 -4.50
C ARG A 382 -18.44 16.07 -4.93
N ALA A 383 -19.14 16.02 -6.05
CA ALA A 383 -19.98 17.10 -6.54
C ALA A 383 -21.08 17.43 -5.51
N PHE A 384 -21.78 16.41 -4.99
CA PHE A 384 -22.78 16.57 -3.94
C PHE A 384 -22.22 17.25 -2.67
N LEU A 385 -21.06 16.78 -2.18
CA LEU A 385 -20.43 17.38 -1.00
C LEU A 385 -19.96 18.82 -1.24
N LYS A 386 -19.45 19.12 -2.45
CA LYS A 386 -19.05 20.47 -2.84
C LYS A 386 -20.25 21.42 -2.85
N ILE A 387 -21.36 21.03 -3.48
CA ILE A 387 -22.61 21.79 -3.51
C ILE A 387 -23.11 22.05 -2.09
N ARG A 388 -23.14 21.01 -1.23
CA ARG A 388 -23.58 21.15 0.16
C ARG A 388 -22.71 22.11 0.96
N ARG A 389 -21.40 22.07 0.77
CA ARG A 389 -20.46 23.01 1.42
C ARG A 389 -20.70 24.44 0.93
N GLN A 390 -20.95 24.62 -0.35
CA GLN A 390 -21.20 25.93 -0.94
C GLN A 390 -22.51 26.55 -0.43
N GLN A 391 -23.60 25.76 -0.36
CA GLN A 391 -24.85 26.19 0.25
C GLN A 391 -24.70 26.57 1.72
N GLN A 392 -23.83 25.88 2.47
CA GLN A 392 -23.58 26.22 3.87
C GLN A 392 -22.82 27.54 4.00
N ILE A 393 -21.78 27.74 3.20
CA ILE A 393 -21.03 29.01 3.15
C ILE A 393 -21.96 30.16 2.76
N GLU A 394 -22.85 29.96 1.78
CA GLU A 394 -23.81 30.98 1.34
C GLU A 394 -24.81 31.36 2.43
N ARG A 395 -25.33 30.39 3.19
CA ARG A 395 -26.19 30.69 4.35
C ARG A 395 -25.46 31.45 5.44
N GLU A 396 -24.25 31.01 5.78
CA GLU A 396 -23.42 31.70 6.78
C GLU A 396 -23.10 33.13 6.32
N TYR A 397 -22.73 33.31 5.06
CA TYR A 397 -22.49 34.61 4.43
C TYR A 397 -23.71 35.53 4.50
N ASN A 398 -24.90 35.04 4.13
CA ASN A 398 -26.13 35.82 4.19
C ASN A 398 -26.49 36.23 5.62
N ASN A 399 -26.30 35.34 6.60
CA ASN A 399 -26.49 35.68 8.01
C ASN A 399 -25.50 36.77 8.47
N TYR A 400 -24.24 36.71 8.03
CA TYR A 400 -23.25 37.76 8.34
C TYR A 400 -23.61 39.11 7.71
N ILE A 401 -24.08 39.12 6.46
CA ILE A 401 -24.58 40.34 5.81
C ILE A 401 -25.76 40.92 6.59
N GLU A 402 -26.73 40.09 6.98
CA GLU A 402 -27.89 40.56 7.73
C GLU A 402 -27.47 41.22 9.06
N TRP A 403 -26.50 40.63 9.75
CA TRP A 403 -25.91 41.23 10.95
C TRP A 403 -25.20 42.55 10.68
N ILE A 404 -24.41 42.65 9.60
CA ILE A 404 -23.71 43.87 9.22
C ILE A 404 -24.71 44.98 8.87
N ASN A 405 -25.68 44.70 8.00
CA ASN A 405 -26.71 45.67 7.61
C ASN A 405 -27.50 46.14 8.83
N ARG A 406 -27.86 45.22 9.74
CA ARG A 406 -28.55 45.58 10.97
C ARG A 406 -27.70 46.43 11.91
N ALA A 407 -26.38 46.19 11.97
CA ALA A 407 -25.47 47.04 12.73
C ALA A 407 -25.33 48.44 12.09
N GLU A 408 -25.26 48.52 10.76
CA GLU A 408 -25.21 49.78 10.01
C GLU A 408 -26.49 50.60 10.20
N ASP A 409 -27.67 49.97 10.11
CA ASP A 409 -28.96 50.61 10.40
C ASP A 409 -29.00 51.20 11.82
N VAL A 410 -28.45 50.49 12.81
CA VAL A 410 -28.36 50.98 14.19
C VAL A 410 -27.43 52.19 14.29
N ILE A 411 -26.28 52.17 13.61
CA ILE A 411 -25.32 53.28 13.59
C ILE A 411 -25.92 54.52 12.90
N LEU A 412 -26.58 54.35 11.75
CA LEU A 412 -27.23 55.44 11.01
C LEU A 412 -28.38 56.05 11.80
N ASN A 413 -29.17 55.23 12.51
CA ASN A 413 -30.19 55.74 13.43
C ASN A 413 -29.57 56.49 14.61
N GLU A 414 -28.43 56.02 15.14
CA GLU A 414 -27.68 56.70 16.21
C GLU A 414 -27.07 58.03 15.73
N GLU A 415 -26.73 58.18 14.45
CA GLU A 415 -26.31 59.47 13.84
C GLU A 415 -27.44 60.47 13.62
N ARG A 416 -28.69 60.01 13.46
CA ARG A 416 -29.86 60.90 13.35
C ARG A 416 -30.38 61.41 14.71
N THR A 417 -29.89 60.87 15.82
CA THR A 417 -30.22 61.35 17.19
C THR A 417 -29.44 62.62 17.54
N THR A 418 -30.07 63.56 18.25
CA THR A 418 -29.44 64.82 18.67
C THR A 418 -28.25 64.56 19.61
N GLU A 419 -27.24 65.44 19.56
CA GLU A 419 -25.96 65.28 20.28
C GLU A 419 -26.10 65.07 21.80
N GLN A 420 -27.21 65.53 22.40
CA GLN A 420 -27.53 65.33 23.81
C GLN A 420 -28.07 63.92 24.11
N GLU A 421 -28.93 63.34 23.27
CA GLU A 421 -29.45 61.97 23.44
C GLU A 421 -28.34 60.93 23.24
N ARG A 422 -27.45 61.18 22.28
CA ARG A 422 -26.31 60.30 21.96
C ARG A 422 -25.34 60.13 23.15
N ARG A 423 -25.08 61.21 23.91
CA ARG A 423 -24.26 61.18 25.13
C ARG A 423 -24.93 60.40 26.26
N ALA A 424 -26.23 60.57 26.46
CA ALA A 424 -27.00 59.85 27.49
C ALA A 424 -27.07 58.33 27.21
N ILE A 425 -27.28 57.93 25.95
CA ILE A 425 -27.28 56.51 25.55
C ILE A 425 -25.88 55.89 25.73
N HIS A 426 -24.82 56.63 25.38
CA HIS A 426 -23.45 56.16 25.53
C HIS A 426 -23.06 55.98 27.02
N GLU A 427 -23.43 56.91 27.89
CA GLU A 427 -23.26 56.78 29.35
C GLU A 427 -24.05 55.61 29.93
N ALA A 428 -25.30 55.41 29.49
CA ALA A 428 -26.13 54.27 29.92
C ALA A 428 -25.56 52.91 29.47
N ARG A 429 -25.03 52.81 28.24
CA ARG A 429 -24.35 51.59 27.75
C ARG A 429 -23.05 51.30 28.52
N LYS A 430 -22.28 52.35 28.85
CA LYS A 430 -21.05 52.24 29.66
C LYS A 430 -21.38 51.72 31.06
N TYR A 431 -22.43 52.26 31.67
CA TYR A 431 -22.97 51.79 32.97
C TYR A 431 -23.46 50.33 32.90
N ALA A 432 -24.15 49.95 31.82
CA ALA A 432 -24.63 48.58 31.61
C ALA A 432 -23.48 47.57 31.39
N GLN A 433 -22.42 47.95 30.66
CA GLN A 433 -21.21 47.14 30.49
C GLN A 433 -20.49 46.93 31.82
N LEU A 434 -20.30 48.00 32.61
CA LEU A 434 -19.71 47.94 33.95
C LEU A 434 -20.52 47.04 34.89
N LYS A 435 -21.85 47.06 34.81
CA LYS A 435 -22.73 46.17 35.58
C LYS A 435 -22.61 44.70 35.15
N LYS A 436 -22.43 44.44 33.85
CA LYS A 436 -22.28 43.08 33.29
C LYS A 436 -20.91 42.47 33.62
N THR A 437 -19.82 43.27 33.59
CA THR A 437 -18.50 42.84 34.06
C THR A 437 -18.46 42.62 35.57
N ARG A 438 -19.19 43.42 36.36
CA ARG A 438 -19.44 43.14 37.79
C ARG A 438 -20.18 41.81 38.00
N HIS A 439 -21.20 41.52 37.20
CA HIS A 439 -21.95 40.26 37.30
C HIS A 439 -21.13 39.02 36.88
N ASN A 440 -20.30 39.11 35.83
CA ASN A 440 -19.38 38.04 35.44
C ASN A 440 -18.25 37.83 36.45
N ARG A 441 -17.83 38.88 37.17
CA ARG A 441 -16.87 38.76 38.30
C ARG A 441 -17.52 38.18 39.56
N ALA A 442 -18.82 38.41 39.79
CA ALA A 442 -19.56 37.91 40.94
C ALA A 442 -19.81 36.38 40.94
N GLY A 443 -19.46 35.65 39.86
CA GLY A 443 -19.47 34.18 39.81
C GLY A 443 -18.26 33.50 40.48
N LYS A 444 -17.30 34.27 41.01
CA LYS A 444 -16.20 33.82 41.87
C LYS A 444 -16.33 34.54 43.21
N GLN A 445 -16.85 33.86 44.23
CA GLN A 445 -16.93 34.40 45.59
C GLN A 445 -15.52 34.55 46.20
N HIS A 446 -15.18 35.69 46.80
CA HIS A 446 -15.41 35.99 48.23
C HIS A 446 -14.80 37.35 48.66
N SER A 447 -15.41 37.96 49.70
CA SER A 447 -15.01 39.09 50.59
C SER A 447 -14.79 40.50 49.99
N VAL A 448 -15.60 41.52 50.40
CA VAL A 448 -15.36 42.56 51.46
C VAL A 448 -14.20 43.50 51.10
N ASP A 449 -14.20 44.83 51.21
CA ASP A 449 -15.11 45.97 51.38
C ASP A 449 -14.31 47.16 50.79
N ASP A 450 -14.99 48.28 50.50
CA ASP A 450 -14.43 49.63 50.25
C ASP A 450 -13.39 49.83 49.12
N ASP A 451 -13.70 50.77 48.22
CA ASP A 451 -12.76 51.76 47.65
C ASP A 451 -13.43 52.43 46.45
N GLU A 452 -14.08 53.55 46.76
CA GLU A 452 -14.70 54.48 45.83
C GLU A 452 -13.67 55.55 45.43
N GLU A 453 -12.49 55.15 44.94
CA GLU A 453 -11.39 56.09 44.63
C GLU A 453 -10.41 55.49 43.60
N ASP A 454 -10.82 55.26 42.34
CA ASP A 454 -9.81 54.87 41.32
C ASP A 454 -10.21 55.11 39.84
N ILE A 455 -10.97 56.19 39.56
CA ILE A 455 -11.30 56.58 38.17
C ILE A 455 -10.41 57.73 37.66
N ASP A 456 -9.76 58.51 38.53
CA ASP A 456 -8.88 59.61 38.10
C ASP A 456 -7.45 59.17 37.73
N ASN A 457 -7.01 57.98 38.16
CA ASN A 457 -5.67 57.45 37.85
C ASN A 457 -5.55 56.82 36.44
N ALA A 458 -6.66 56.64 35.72
CA ALA A 458 -6.63 56.12 34.35
C ALA A 458 -6.48 57.21 33.26
N PHE A 459 -6.75 58.48 33.60
CA PHE A 459 -6.70 59.59 32.63
C PHE A 459 -5.30 60.26 32.54
N ASN A 460 -4.43 60.04 33.54
CA ASN A 460 -3.06 60.59 33.55
C ASN A 460 -1.96 59.67 33.01
N ARG A 461 -2.28 58.46 32.53
CA ARG A 461 -1.32 57.59 31.80
C ARG A 461 -1.25 57.86 30.29
N GLY A 462 -1.84 58.96 29.81
CA GLY A 462 -1.87 59.34 28.40
C GLY A 462 -1.00 60.55 28.03
N ARG A 463 -0.27 61.16 28.98
CA ARG A 463 0.49 62.39 28.73
C ARG A 463 1.83 62.34 29.46
N GLY A 464 2.91 62.31 28.69
CA GLY A 464 4.26 62.53 29.19
C GLY A 464 5.15 61.30 29.11
N THR A 465 5.68 61.04 27.92
CA THR A 465 7.13 60.89 27.70
C THR A 465 7.36 61.14 26.20
N ASP A 466 7.53 62.40 25.82
CA ASP A 466 8.32 62.71 24.63
C ASP A 466 9.74 62.25 24.94
N ILE A 467 10.04 61.01 24.54
CA ILE A 467 11.39 60.49 24.53
C ILE A 467 12.13 61.29 23.46
N GLU A 468 12.91 62.28 23.90
CA GLU A 468 14.00 62.85 23.13
C GLU A 468 14.87 61.71 22.61
N ARG A 469 14.62 61.32 21.36
CA ARG A 469 15.51 60.44 20.60
C ARG A 469 16.79 61.22 20.36
N GLN A 470 17.78 60.93 21.18
CA GLN A 470 19.16 61.31 20.99
C GLN A 470 19.64 60.79 19.62
N ASP A 471 19.61 61.66 18.62
CA ASP A 471 19.99 61.37 17.24
C ASP A 471 21.50 61.64 17.07
N ARG A 472 22.35 60.59 17.16
CA ARG A 472 23.68 60.46 16.48
C ARG A 472 24.16 58.99 16.51
N PRO A 473 24.98 58.50 15.55
CA PRO A 473 24.85 58.58 14.10
C PRO A 473 24.50 57.16 13.56
N ARG A 474 23.21 56.83 13.44
CA ARG A 474 22.78 55.58 12.77
C ARG A 474 22.80 55.70 11.24
N THR A 475 23.41 56.73 10.67
CA THR A 475 23.41 56.96 9.22
C THR A 475 24.14 55.87 8.46
N PHE A 476 25.27 55.34 8.96
CA PHE A 476 25.98 54.25 8.28
C PHE A 476 25.21 52.93 8.30
N MET A 477 24.78 52.43 9.47
CA MET A 477 23.97 51.20 9.56
C MET A 477 22.65 51.34 8.80
N ARG A 478 21.98 52.49 8.88
CA ARG A 478 20.73 52.74 8.14
C ARG A 478 20.99 52.79 6.62
N ARG A 479 22.08 53.42 6.16
CA ARG A 479 22.48 53.46 4.75
C ARG A 479 22.93 52.09 4.24
N TRP A 480 23.62 51.30 5.07
CA TRP A 480 23.97 49.91 4.80
C TRP A 480 22.73 49.01 4.72
N HIS A 481 21.79 49.11 5.65
CA HIS A 481 20.51 48.38 5.58
C HIS A 481 19.65 48.80 4.38
N ILE A 482 19.65 50.08 4.01
CA ILE A 482 18.96 50.58 2.80
C ILE A 482 19.65 50.02 1.54
N GLN A 483 20.98 50.07 1.46
CA GLN A 483 21.75 49.50 0.34
C GLN A 483 21.54 47.99 0.22
N GLN A 484 21.58 47.23 1.32
CA GLN A 484 21.26 45.80 1.36
C GLN A 484 19.84 45.52 0.87
N ARG A 485 18.85 46.35 1.22
CA ARG A 485 17.47 46.22 0.71
C ARG A 485 17.39 46.49 -0.79
N VAL A 486 18.12 47.48 -1.31
CA VAL A 486 18.19 47.78 -2.74
C VAL A 486 18.87 46.64 -3.51
N ILE A 487 20.00 46.13 -3.02
CA ILE A 487 20.72 44.99 -3.64
C ILE A 487 19.84 43.74 -3.62
N LYS A 488 19.21 43.42 -2.49
CA LYS A 488 18.26 42.30 -2.37
C LYS A 488 17.07 42.45 -3.32
N SER A 489 16.56 43.67 -3.50
CA SER A 489 15.48 43.95 -4.45
C SER A 489 15.93 43.75 -5.90
N LYS A 490 17.13 44.23 -6.26
CA LYS A 490 17.70 44.03 -7.61
C LYS A 490 17.95 42.55 -7.91
N ILE A 491 18.51 41.80 -6.97
CA ILE A 491 18.73 40.35 -7.12
C ILE A 491 17.41 39.60 -7.23
N ARG A 492 16.39 39.98 -6.45
CA ARG A 492 15.05 39.40 -6.57
C ARG A 492 14.45 39.62 -7.96
N ILE A 493 14.65 40.79 -8.55
CA ILE A 493 14.21 41.07 -9.92
C ILE A 493 14.98 40.18 -10.90
N LEU A 494 16.31 40.09 -10.77
CA LEU A 494 17.18 39.26 -11.60
C LEU A 494 16.77 37.78 -11.59
N VAL A 495 16.55 37.19 -10.41
CA VAL A 495 16.14 35.78 -10.26
C VAL A 495 14.78 35.49 -10.91
N LYS A 496 13.93 36.51 -11.06
CA LYS A 496 12.62 36.40 -11.72
C LYS A 496 12.66 36.70 -13.23
N THR A 497 13.82 37.07 -13.78
CA THR A 497 13.93 37.35 -15.21
C THR A 497 13.86 36.07 -16.03
N GLN A 498 13.33 36.19 -17.26
CA GLN A 498 13.30 35.09 -18.22
C GLN A 498 14.70 34.63 -18.64
N ALA A 499 15.68 35.54 -18.65
CA ALA A 499 17.07 35.20 -18.93
C ALA A 499 17.65 34.22 -17.90
N PHE A 500 17.46 34.50 -16.61
CA PHE A 500 17.92 33.63 -15.53
C PHE A 500 17.29 32.22 -15.61
N TYR A 501 16.01 32.16 -15.98
CA TYR A 501 15.30 30.90 -16.23
C TYR A 501 15.97 30.07 -17.35
N TRP A 502 16.24 30.67 -18.51
CA TRP A 502 16.88 29.98 -19.64
C TRP A 502 18.31 29.55 -19.33
N THR A 503 19.08 30.39 -18.62
CA THR A 503 20.44 30.04 -18.20
C THR A 503 20.45 28.78 -17.34
N VAL A 504 19.57 28.67 -16.36
CA VAL A 504 19.49 27.48 -15.49
C VAL A 504 19.15 26.22 -16.29
N ILE A 505 18.21 26.31 -17.24
CA ILE A 505 17.81 25.15 -18.05
C ILE A 505 18.96 24.69 -18.95
N VAL A 506 19.66 25.61 -19.60
CA VAL A 506 20.83 25.28 -20.42
C VAL A 506 21.90 24.61 -19.57
N LEU A 507 22.15 25.10 -18.34
CA LEU A 507 23.10 24.47 -17.42
C LEU A 507 22.69 23.04 -17.04
N VAL A 508 21.41 22.81 -16.75
CA VAL A 508 20.90 21.47 -16.44
C VAL A 508 21.02 20.55 -17.66
N PHE A 509 20.70 21.03 -18.86
CA PHE A 509 20.83 20.27 -20.10
C PHE A 509 22.28 19.88 -20.38
N LEU A 510 23.21 20.84 -20.32
CA LEU A 510 24.63 20.57 -20.53
C LEU A 510 25.19 19.62 -19.48
N ASN A 511 24.81 19.77 -18.21
CA ASN A 511 25.20 18.83 -17.16
C ASN A 511 24.68 17.41 -17.43
N THR A 512 23.43 17.29 -17.89
CA THR A 512 22.84 16.00 -18.26
C THR A 512 23.54 15.38 -19.47
N ALA A 513 23.89 16.19 -20.47
CA ALA A 513 24.63 15.74 -21.64
C ALA A 513 26.03 15.22 -21.27
N CYS A 514 26.74 15.88 -20.35
CA CYS A 514 28.02 15.39 -19.83
C CYS A 514 27.87 14.01 -19.16
N VAL A 515 26.83 13.81 -18.35
CA VAL A 515 26.57 12.49 -17.74
C VAL A 515 26.21 11.43 -18.78
N ALA A 516 25.51 11.80 -19.86
CA ALA A 516 25.12 10.87 -20.92
C ALA A 516 26.26 10.44 -21.86
N ILE A 517 27.38 11.19 -21.90
CA ILE A 517 28.54 10.89 -22.78
C ILE A 517 29.45 9.81 -22.17
N GLU A 518 29.36 9.57 -20.86
CA GLU A 518 30.15 8.56 -20.16
C GLU A 518 29.92 7.17 -20.75
N HIS A 519 30.99 6.48 -21.14
CA HIS A 519 30.92 5.14 -21.73
C HIS A 519 32.11 4.26 -21.32
N HIS A 520 31.92 2.94 -21.45
CA HIS A 520 32.94 1.96 -21.14
C HIS A 520 34.16 2.11 -22.08
N ASN A 521 35.38 2.01 -21.52
CA ASN A 521 36.65 2.20 -22.23
C ASN A 521 36.81 3.57 -22.91
N GLN A 522 36.30 4.63 -22.30
CA GLN A 522 36.48 5.98 -22.81
C GLN A 522 37.92 6.48 -22.68
N ASN A 523 38.33 7.37 -23.59
CA ASN A 523 39.66 7.94 -23.58
C ASN A 523 39.92 8.80 -22.34
N GLN A 524 41.17 8.85 -21.85
CA GLN A 524 41.53 9.51 -20.60
C GLN A 524 41.20 11.01 -20.62
N PHE A 525 41.36 11.68 -21.78
CA PHE A 525 40.94 13.06 -21.98
C PHE A 525 39.46 13.30 -21.67
N LEU A 526 38.58 12.39 -22.10
CA LEU A 526 37.15 12.54 -21.86
C LEU A 526 36.83 12.36 -20.38
N THR A 527 37.50 11.41 -19.72
CA THR A 527 37.38 11.21 -18.26
C THR A 527 37.79 12.47 -17.49
N ASP A 528 38.92 13.07 -17.84
CA ASP A 528 39.43 14.28 -17.20
C ASP A 528 38.52 15.50 -17.47
N PHE A 529 38.03 15.64 -18.71
CA PHE A 529 37.09 16.69 -19.07
C PHE A 529 35.78 16.58 -18.27
N LEU A 530 35.21 15.38 -18.18
CA LEU A 530 33.96 15.14 -17.45
C LEU A 530 34.13 15.37 -15.94
N TYR A 531 35.28 14.98 -15.38
CA TYR A 531 35.65 15.29 -14.00
C TYR A 531 35.66 16.80 -13.75
N ILE A 532 36.36 17.59 -14.57
CA ILE A 532 36.42 19.05 -14.43
C ILE A 532 35.03 19.67 -14.61
N ALA A 533 34.29 19.24 -15.64
CA ALA A 533 32.94 19.75 -15.92
C ALA A 533 32.01 19.57 -14.71
N GLU A 534 32.15 18.48 -13.98
CA GLU A 534 31.36 18.21 -12.79
C GLU A 534 31.53 19.27 -11.69
N PHE A 535 32.77 19.64 -11.36
CA PHE A 535 33.06 20.72 -10.39
C PHE A 535 32.54 22.06 -10.87
N VAL A 536 32.68 22.35 -12.17
CA VAL A 536 32.18 23.59 -12.78
C VAL A 536 30.66 23.67 -12.64
N PHE A 537 29.93 22.62 -13.02
CA PHE A 537 28.47 22.58 -12.89
C PHE A 537 28.02 22.65 -11.42
N LEU A 538 28.71 21.96 -10.51
CA LEU A 538 28.43 22.06 -9.07
C LEU A 538 28.60 23.51 -8.58
N GLY A 539 29.70 24.17 -8.92
CA GLY A 539 29.94 25.57 -8.56
C GLY A 539 28.84 26.50 -9.09
N LEU A 540 28.44 26.33 -10.36
CA LEU A 540 27.35 27.10 -10.96
C LEU A 540 26.00 26.86 -10.26
N PHE A 541 25.70 25.63 -9.86
CA PHE A 541 24.47 25.32 -9.12
C PHE A 541 24.49 25.84 -7.68
N VAL A 542 25.64 25.81 -7.00
CA VAL A 542 25.81 26.45 -5.69
C VAL A 542 25.56 27.95 -5.80
N PHE A 543 26.14 28.60 -6.81
CA PHE A 543 25.94 30.02 -7.06
C PHE A 543 24.46 30.35 -7.33
N GLU A 544 23.81 29.57 -8.20
CA GLU A 544 22.37 29.68 -8.47
C GLU A 544 21.55 29.63 -7.16
N MET A 545 21.84 28.65 -6.29
CA MET A 545 21.16 28.47 -5.00
C MET A 545 21.38 29.67 -4.06
N LEU A 546 22.63 30.13 -3.91
CA LEU A 546 22.96 31.26 -3.05
C LEU A 546 22.28 32.55 -3.52
N PHE A 547 22.23 32.80 -4.83
CA PHE A 547 21.52 33.95 -5.41
C PHE A 547 20.01 33.92 -5.12
N LYS A 548 19.39 32.75 -5.27
CA LYS A 548 17.97 32.55 -4.93
C LYS A 548 17.71 32.77 -3.44
N MET A 549 18.54 32.20 -2.57
CA MET A 549 18.39 32.29 -1.11
C MET A 549 18.54 33.74 -0.63
N TYR A 550 19.53 34.48 -1.15
CA TYR A 550 19.77 35.88 -0.81
C TYR A 550 18.65 36.80 -1.32
N GLY A 551 18.21 36.66 -2.57
CA GLY A 551 17.18 37.53 -3.18
C GLY A 551 15.75 37.31 -2.65
N LEU A 552 15.35 36.05 -2.46
CA LEU A 552 14.02 35.70 -1.96
C LEU A 552 13.93 35.82 -0.43
N GLY A 553 15.03 35.53 0.26
CA GLY A 553 15.08 35.36 1.71
C GLY A 553 14.90 33.89 2.10
N VAL A 554 15.60 33.47 3.15
CA VAL A 554 15.69 32.07 3.61
C VAL A 554 14.32 31.43 3.83
N ASN A 555 13.43 32.09 4.58
CA ASN A 555 12.11 31.54 4.89
C ASN A 555 11.24 31.33 3.63
N GLN A 556 11.29 32.26 2.68
CA GLN A 556 10.53 32.15 1.43
C GLN A 556 11.14 31.10 0.49
N TYR A 557 12.47 30.91 0.54
CA TYR A 557 13.17 29.89 -0.23
C TYR A 557 12.71 28.49 0.19
N PHE A 558 12.77 28.19 1.50
CA PHE A 558 12.37 26.90 2.07
C PHE A 558 10.85 26.65 2.10
N ALA A 559 10.02 27.67 1.86
CA ALA A 559 8.57 27.48 1.70
C ALA A 559 8.21 26.72 0.41
N SER A 560 9.10 26.68 -0.59
CA SER A 560 8.87 25.99 -1.86
C SER A 560 9.51 24.59 -1.86
N SER A 561 8.70 23.54 -2.03
CA SER A 561 9.18 22.16 -2.12
C SER A 561 10.24 21.94 -3.20
N PHE A 562 10.16 22.65 -4.34
CA PHE A 562 11.15 22.54 -5.42
C PHE A 562 12.49 23.20 -5.06
N ASN A 563 12.47 24.28 -4.28
CA ASN A 563 13.72 24.88 -3.78
C ASN A 563 14.35 24.00 -2.70
N ILE A 564 13.54 23.34 -1.85
CA ILE A 564 14.03 22.35 -0.88
C ILE A 564 14.72 21.20 -1.63
N PHE A 565 14.12 20.70 -2.72
CA PHE A 565 14.73 19.67 -3.55
C PHE A 565 16.07 20.14 -4.16
N ASP A 566 16.11 21.33 -4.75
CA ASP A 566 17.34 21.92 -5.29
C ASP A 566 18.45 22.01 -4.21
N PHE A 567 18.09 22.40 -2.98
CA PHE A 567 19.01 22.45 -1.85
C PHE A 567 19.54 21.07 -1.46
N VAL A 568 18.67 20.05 -1.36
CA VAL A 568 19.07 18.67 -1.03
C VAL A 568 20.02 18.10 -2.09
N VAL A 569 19.74 18.31 -3.38
CA VAL A 569 20.58 17.82 -4.48
C VAL A 569 21.97 18.48 -4.46
N ILE A 570 22.03 19.80 -4.23
CA ILE A 570 23.30 20.52 -4.16
C ILE A 570 24.08 20.12 -2.91
N PHE A 571 23.42 20.01 -1.77
CA PHE A 571 24.05 19.58 -0.52
C PHE A 571 24.60 18.15 -0.63
N GLY A 572 23.84 17.22 -1.21
CA GLY A 572 24.31 15.86 -1.48
C GLY A 572 25.52 15.83 -2.43
N SER A 573 25.54 16.71 -3.45
CA SER A 573 26.68 16.84 -4.37
C SER A 573 27.93 17.42 -3.69
N ILE A 574 27.77 18.38 -2.77
CA ILE A 574 28.89 18.90 -1.97
C ILE A 574 29.39 17.80 -1.02
N PHE A 575 28.47 17.10 -0.37
CA PHE A 575 28.80 16.00 0.53
C PHE A 575 29.59 14.90 -0.19
N GLU A 576 29.21 14.54 -1.41
CA GLU A 576 29.95 13.60 -2.26
C GLU A 576 31.40 14.05 -2.46
N VAL A 577 31.62 15.29 -2.92
CA VAL A 577 32.98 15.83 -3.16
C VAL A 577 33.82 15.86 -1.90
N VAL A 578 33.21 16.20 -0.76
CA VAL A 578 33.88 16.22 0.54
C VAL A 578 34.20 14.78 0.98
N TRP A 579 33.28 13.84 0.77
CA TRP A 579 33.45 12.44 1.16
C TRP A 579 34.59 11.79 0.39
N THR A 580 34.66 11.97 -0.94
CA THR A 580 35.73 11.43 -1.78
C THR A 580 37.10 12.03 -1.46
N TYR A 581 37.14 13.28 -0.97
CA TYR A 581 38.38 13.91 -0.51
C TYR A 581 38.91 13.29 0.79
N PHE A 582 38.02 12.97 1.75
CA PHE A 582 38.43 12.44 3.05
C PHE A 582 38.65 10.91 3.06
N HIS A 583 37.93 10.15 2.22
CA HIS A 583 38.01 8.68 2.17
C HIS A 583 38.31 8.20 0.73
N PRO A 584 39.56 8.34 0.25
CA PRO A 584 39.92 7.95 -1.12
C PRO A 584 39.95 6.43 -1.34
N GLU A 585 40.15 5.62 -0.29
CA GLU A 585 40.34 4.16 -0.37
C GLU A 585 39.03 3.35 -0.27
N GLU A 586 37.92 3.95 0.19
CA GLU A 586 36.64 3.25 0.34
C GLU A 586 35.83 3.29 -0.97
N SER A 587 35.97 2.26 -1.80
CA SER A 587 35.33 2.18 -3.13
C SER A 587 33.82 1.97 -3.11
N PHE A 588 33.29 1.29 -2.07
CA PHE A 588 31.94 0.71 -2.09
C PHE A 588 30.81 1.76 -2.03
N GLY A 589 31.08 2.96 -1.50
CA GLY A 589 30.09 4.06 -1.44
C GLY A 589 30.18 5.07 -2.59
N VAL A 590 31.33 5.16 -3.25
CA VAL A 590 31.62 6.24 -4.21
C VAL A 590 30.80 6.10 -5.49
N SER A 591 30.55 4.89 -5.99
CA SER A 591 29.72 4.67 -7.19
C SER A 591 28.26 5.11 -7.02
N VAL A 592 27.67 4.83 -5.85
CA VAL A 592 26.30 5.24 -5.51
C VAL A 592 26.21 6.76 -5.35
N LEU A 593 27.20 7.39 -4.71
CA LEU A 593 27.26 8.84 -4.56
C LEU A 593 27.40 9.53 -5.93
N ARG A 594 28.23 8.99 -6.85
CA ARG A 594 28.33 9.50 -8.23
C ARG A 594 27.00 9.45 -8.96
N SER A 595 26.19 8.42 -8.71
CA SER A 595 24.86 8.28 -9.31
C SER A 595 23.85 9.33 -8.79
N LEU A 596 24.06 9.94 -7.60
CA LEU A 596 23.21 11.02 -7.09
C LEU A 596 23.27 12.28 -7.95
N ARG A 597 24.31 12.45 -8.78
CA ARG A 597 24.41 13.52 -9.77
C ARG A 597 23.25 13.49 -10.77
N LEU A 598 22.70 12.31 -11.05
CA LEU A 598 21.50 12.16 -11.90
C LEU A 598 20.30 12.89 -11.31
N LEU A 599 20.24 13.11 -9.99
CA LEU A 599 19.14 13.86 -9.38
C LEU A 599 19.05 15.30 -9.90
N ARG A 600 20.14 15.85 -10.45
CA ARG A 600 20.17 17.19 -11.06
C ARG A 600 19.27 17.29 -12.30
N ILE A 601 19.02 16.20 -13.02
CA ILE A 601 18.09 16.17 -14.16
C ILE A 601 16.66 16.53 -13.71
N PHE A 602 16.28 16.18 -12.48
CA PHE A 602 14.96 16.49 -11.95
C PHE A 602 14.77 18.00 -11.73
N LYS A 603 15.81 18.83 -11.77
CA LYS A 603 15.65 20.30 -11.81
C LYS A 603 14.82 20.74 -13.03
N VAL A 604 14.83 19.99 -14.14
CA VAL A 604 13.98 20.27 -15.32
C VAL A 604 12.49 20.27 -14.93
N THR A 605 12.07 19.43 -13.97
CA THR A 605 10.67 19.31 -13.56
C THR A 605 10.06 20.63 -13.09
N ARG A 606 10.85 21.50 -12.46
CA ARG A 606 10.41 22.82 -12.00
C ARG A 606 10.03 23.74 -13.16
N HIS A 607 10.74 23.60 -14.27
CA HIS A 607 10.71 24.50 -15.42
C HIS A 607 9.67 24.03 -16.45
N TRP A 608 9.48 22.71 -16.59
CA TRP A 608 8.39 22.16 -17.39
C TRP A 608 7.08 22.10 -16.61
N ALA A 609 6.19 23.05 -16.86
CA ALA A 609 4.90 23.14 -16.17
C ALA A 609 4.07 21.84 -16.27
N SER A 610 4.07 21.18 -17.44
CA SER A 610 3.39 19.88 -17.63
C SER A 610 3.98 18.80 -16.72
N LEU A 611 5.30 18.59 -16.77
CA LEU A 611 6.01 17.62 -15.93
C LEU A 611 5.87 17.93 -14.44
N ARG A 612 5.96 19.21 -14.06
CA ARG A 612 5.71 19.68 -12.69
C ARG A 612 4.34 19.26 -12.19
N ASN A 613 3.30 19.55 -12.98
CA ASN A 613 1.93 19.26 -12.61
C ASN A 613 1.70 17.74 -12.52
N LEU A 614 2.34 16.95 -13.39
CA LEU A 614 2.33 15.50 -13.31
C LEU A 614 2.96 15.01 -12.00
N VAL A 615 4.19 15.45 -11.68
CA VAL A 615 4.90 15.08 -10.44
C VAL A 615 4.11 15.48 -9.20
N VAL A 616 3.57 16.70 -9.15
CA VAL A 616 2.74 17.17 -8.04
C VAL A 616 1.47 16.32 -7.92
N SER A 617 0.82 15.97 -9.04
CA SER A 617 -0.37 15.11 -9.04
C SER A 617 -0.04 13.69 -8.54
N LEU A 618 1.11 13.15 -8.95
CA LEU A 618 1.59 11.84 -8.50
C LEU A 618 1.91 11.84 -6.99
N LEU A 619 2.65 12.85 -6.51
CA LEU A 619 2.95 12.99 -5.08
C LEU A 619 1.68 13.26 -4.25
N SER A 620 0.68 13.94 -4.81
CA SER A 620 -0.61 14.14 -4.12
C SER A 620 -1.40 12.84 -3.96
N SER A 621 -1.22 11.88 -4.87
CA SER A 621 -1.87 10.57 -4.84
C SER A 621 -1.03 9.47 -4.17
N MET A 622 0.26 9.72 -3.91
CA MET A 622 1.21 8.79 -3.29
C MET A 622 0.69 8.16 -2.00
N ARG A 623 0.02 8.92 -1.12
CA ARG A 623 -0.56 8.35 0.11
C ARG A 623 -1.51 7.17 -0.16
N SER A 624 -2.29 7.25 -1.23
CA SER A 624 -3.18 6.15 -1.65
C SER A 624 -2.40 5.00 -2.28
N ILE A 625 -1.40 5.32 -3.10
CA ILE A 625 -0.57 4.34 -3.81
C ILE A 625 0.27 3.52 -2.82
N VAL A 626 0.89 4.16 -1.82
CA VAL A 626 1.67 3.51 -0.77
C VAL A 626 0.85 2.46 -0.04
N SER A 627 -0.43 2.72 0.24
CA SER A 627 -1.30 1.74 0.88
C SER A 627 -1.58 0.51 0.00
N LEU A 628 -1.63 0.68 -1.32
CA LEU A 628 -1.80 -0.43 -2.27
C LEU A 628 -0.49 -1.21 -2.44
N LEU A 629 0.63 -0.50 -2.65
CA LEU A 629 1.96 -1.11 -2.75
C LEU A 629 2.33 -1.87 -1.47
N PHE A 630 1.97 -1.36 -0.30
CA PHE A 630 2.16 -2.08 0.96
C PHE A 630 1.34 -3.38 1.02
N LEU A 631 0.09 -3.37 0.53
CA LEU A 631 -0.72 -4.58 0.46
C LEU A 631 -0.12 -5.59 -0.53
N LEU A 632 0.38 -5.13 -1.68
CA LEU A 632 1.07 -5.97 -2.66
C LEU A 632 2.36 -6.55 -2.07
N PHE A 633 3.17 -5.75 -1.39
CA PHE A 633 4.37 -6.21 -0.69
C PHE A 633 4.01 -7.26 0.38
N LEU A 634 2.96 -7.03 1.18
CA LEU A 634 2.49 -7.99 2.17
C LEU A 634 2.05 -9.31 1.52
N PHE A 635 1.35 -9.23 0.38
CA PHE A 635 0.95 -10.41 -0.39
C PHE A 635 2.17 -11.19 -0.87
N ILE A 636 3.16 -10.52 -1.49
CA ILE A 636 4.42 -11.13 -1.92
C ILE A 636 5.15 -11.76 -0.74
N LEU A 637 5.24 -11.06 0.40
CA LEU A 637 5.87 -11.59 1.61
C LEU A 637 5.18 -12.87 2.09
N ILE A 638 3.84 -12.91 2.13
CA ILE A 638 3.09 -14.10 2.56
C ILE A 638 3.38 -15.28 1.61
N PHE A 639 3.36 -15.07 0.30
CA PHE A 639 3.65 -16.14 -0.66
C PHE A 639 5.12 -16.57 -0.63
N ALA A 640 6.06 -15.65 -0.41
CA ALA A 640 7.47 -15.98 -0.21
C ALA A 640 7.68 -16.83 1.05
N LEU A 641 7.10 -16.42 2.17
CA LEU A 641 7.13 -17.21 3.41
C LEU A 641 6.44 -18.56 3.25
N LEU A 642 5.34 -18.64 2.48
CA LEU A 642 4.65 -19.91 2.20
C LEU A 642 5.53 -20.81 1.34
N GLY A 643 6.20 -20.25 0.33
CA GLY A 643 7.18 -20.96 -0.49
C GLY A 643 8.33 -21.52 0.34
N MET A 644 8.89 -20.73 1.27
CA MET A 644 9.91 -21.24 2.20
C MET A 644 9.41 -22.37 3.08
N GLN A 645 8.15 -22.36 3.52
CA GLN A 645 7.57 -23.43 4.35
C GLN A 645 7.28 -24.71 3.54
N LEU A 646 6.83 -24.55 2.30
CA LEU A 646 6.44 -25.66 1.42
C LEU A 646 7.64 -26.31 0.72
N PHE A 647 8.61 -25.52 0.27
CA PHE A 647 9.73 -25.95 -0.58
C PHE A 647 11.11 -25.77 0.08
N GLY A 648 11.21 -25.03 1.19
CA GLY A 648 12.48 -24.79 1.87
C GLY A 648 13.10 -26.09 2.39
N GLY A 649 14.34 -26.34 1.98
CA GLY A 649 15.09 -27.56 2.29
C GLY A 649 14.96 -28.68 1.24
N ASP A 650 13.88 -28.72 0.47
CA ASP A 650 13.64 -29.83 -0.48
C ASP A 650 14.43 -29.65 -1.80
N GLU A 651 14.53 -28.43 -2.32
CA GLU A 651 15.30 -28.14 -3.56
C GLU A 651 16.82 -28.25 -3.38
N TYR A 652 17.35 -27.90 -2.20
CA TYR A 652 18.78 -28.06 -1.91
C TYR A 652 19.17 -29.53 -1.81
N GLN A 653 18.26 -30.38 -1.32
CA GLN A 653 18.44 -31.82 -1.30
C GLN A 653 18.55 -32.36 -2.73
N GLN A 654 17.63 -31.97 -3.63
CA GLN A 654 17.68 -32.39 -5.03
C GLN A 654 18.98 -31.92 -5.74
N TYR A 655 19.49 -30.73 -5.41
CA TYR A 655 20.77 -30.25 -5.93
C TYR A 655 21.98 -31.00 -5.34
N GLN A 656 21.97 -31.34 -4.05
CA GLN A 656 23.02 -32.13 -3.42
C GLN A 656 23.03 -33.57 -3.91
N ASP A 657 21.86 -34.18 -4.11
CA ASP A 657 21.74 -35.52 -4.65
C ASP A 657 22.25 -35.54 -6.11
N ALA A 658 21.89 -34.54 -6.93
CA ALA A 658 22.42 -34.41 -8.29
C ALA A 658 23.94 -34.17 -8.36
N THR A 659 24.52 -33.41 -7.42
CA THR A 659 25.98 -33.19 -7.38
C THR A 659 26.75 -34.37 -6.76
N ALA A 660 26.13 -35.12 -5.85
CA ALA A 660 26.72 -36.35 -5.29
C ALA A 660 26.74 -37.49 -6.32
N GLU A 661 25.74 -37.56 -7.21
CA GLU A 661 25.77 -38.45 -8.38
C GLU A 661 26.92 -38.08 -9.34
N GLU A 662 27.13 -36.79 -9.64
CA GLU A 662 28.25 -36.33 -10.48
C GLU A 662 29.64 -36.61 -9.85
N GLU A 663 29.79 -36.47 -8.52
CA GLU A 663 31.07 -36.76 -7.83
C GLU A 663 31.32 -38.27 -7.65
N GLY A 664 30.26 -39.09 -7.59
CA GLY A 664 30.35 -40.55 -7.54
C GLY A 664 30.84 -41.16 -8.86
N GLU A 665 30.34 -40.66 -9.99
CA GLU A 665 30.78 -41.07 -11.34
C GLU A 665 32.25 -40.70 -11.62
N GLY A 666 32.74 -39.60 -11.04
CA GLY A 666 34.14 -39.17 -11.15
C GLY A 666 35.15 -40.11 -10.49
N MET A 667 34.75 -40.86 -9.45
CA MET A 667 35.63 -41.83 -8.77
C MET A 667 35.63 -43.21 -9.44
N GLU A 668 34.51 -43.65 -10.03
CA GLU A 668 34.47 -44.92 -10.78
C GLU A 668 35.24 -44.82 -12.12
N GLY A 669 35.27 -43.64 -12.74
CA GLY A 669 36.08 -43.39 -13.94
C GLY A 669 37.60 -43.39 -13.73
N GLU A 670 38.08 -42.99 -12.54
CA GLU A 670 39.53 -43.02 -12.22
C GLU A 670 40.03 -44.42 -11.80
N GLU A 671 39.15 -45.30 -11.31
CA GLU A 671 39.53 -46.70 -11.01
C GLU A 671 39.62 -47.58 -12.28
N GLU A 672 38.87 -47.28 -13.35
CA GLU A 672 39.00 -47.98 -14.64
C GLU A 672 40.19 -47.49 -15.51
N GLU A 673 40.70 -46.27 -15.30
CA GLU A 673 41.91 -45.78 -16.01
C GLU A 673 43.23 -46.29 -15.38
N HIS A 674 43.16 -46.88 -14.18
CA HIS A 674 44.30 -47.42 -13.43
C HIS A 674 44.36 -48.96 -13.33
N ALA A 675 43.41 -49.68 -13.94
CA ALA A 675 43.42 -51.15 -14.10
C ALA A 675 43.73 -51.55 -15.55
#